data_AF-A0A3N9TEG3-F1
#
_entry.id   AF-A0A3N9TEG3-F1
#
_cell.length_a   1.000
_cell.length_b   1.000
_cell.length_c   1.000
_cell.angle_alpha   90.00
_cell.angle_beta   90.00
_cell.angle_gamma   90.00
#
_symmetry.space_group_name_H-M   'P 1'
#
loop_
_entity.id
_entity.type
_entity.pdbx_description
1 polymer ?
#
loop_
_entity_poly.entity_id
_entity_poly.type
_entity_poly.pdbx_seq_one_letter_code
_entity_poly.pdbx_strand_id
1 'polypeptide(L)'
;MDDIKRLYQSVEPNLTAIGWMGAVGYLGYFFVWEKVFLLNYESLALRVLCAAMYMVLIIRHFLPANISRILPVYYYVVVGFSLPFTFYYMVLMNSWIDLWAMSFIASIFLHILLVQSIRLVIIQLLVAIPLAYAATFWQLGYTPHELLHLAYLPIILFSYIYGLAFFSYHRSSYESKISAAQSSGASIAHEMRNPMSILQSSIDAVHSFLRAHRSLAHENEIRINSTDIDDMLKILDQSDKTLSSANDAIDYILSSVGKGRFSRDKFAIYSLNDVITNAVDSFAYTHQSQRNQVSIEVTEDLYFFGSDILLKYTLFNLIKNAFQCQNRKTVNISIRVFKQANKPCVLIKDDGSGIERNRVTRVFDEYNTFGKKDGVGLGLAFCRRVMTSFDGSIDCRSLKGQWTEFQLTFPDSKVLNQIEHNNRTNAKEPVILYVGEKDEHFDALASWTDSIPFTLEGVSLHRATLLDLTRYDAVFVNSGNIQYQMTDWIDFTRCAERDQVLKCLISPDENQRNLAIGKKKESYVISYPEWQKRGQYVVSQLLEEQKHRRRNKKNILLVEDNVSVSSITEIILRQAGFSVHTIQDANQALHYLNNQSVDLIMLDMNIPGITGVELIRTLRNTLAHYKDVVILGYTGESSTDIIQQAYSAGMDDMLVKPANKKQIIAMLDRWL
;
A
#
# COMPACT_ATOMS: atom_id res chain seq x y z
N MET A 1 17.61 -9.51 37.49
CA MET A 1 16.57 -10.56 37.34
C MET A 1 15.79 -10.36 36.04
N ASP A 2 15.37 -9.13 35.71
CA ASP A 2 14.57 -8.86 34.51
C ASP A 2 15.32 -9.07 33.20
N ASP A 3 16.62 -8.76 33.15
CA ASP A 3 17.46 -9.05 31.98
C ASP A 3 17.58 -10.56 31.70
N ILE A 4 17.68 -11.37 32.74
CA ILE A 4 17.76 -12.84 32.64
C ILE A 4 16.45 -13.41 32.10
N LYS A 5 15.30 -12.86 32.53
CA LYS A 5 13.98 -13.27 32.02
C LYS A 5 13.81 -12.90 30.54
N ARG A 6 14.22 -11.69 30.14
CA ARG A 6 14.18 -11.26 28.74
C ARG A 6 15.05 -12.13 27.83
N LEU A 7 16.26 -12.46 28.27
CA LEU A 7 17.15 -13.36 27.53
C LEU A 7 16.58 -14.78 27.46
N TYR A 8 16.00 -15.30 28.55
CA TYR A 8 15.35 -16.60 28.55
C TYR A 8 14.18 -16.69 27.57
N GLN A 9 13.33 -15.66 27.49
CA GLN A 9 12.22 -15.60 26.53
C GLN A 9 12.69 -15.68 25.08
N SER A 10 13.89 -15.16 24.77
CA SER A 10 14.45 -15.24 23.42
C SER A 10 14.92 -16.66 23.02
N VAL A 11 15.18 -17.53 24.02
CA VAL A 11 15.61 -18.92 23.81
C VAL A 11 14.45 -19.91 23.98
N GLU A 12 13.36 -19.51 24.61
CA GLU A 12 12.17 -20.33 24.90
C GLU A 12 11.65 -21.15 23.70
N PRO A 13 11.56 -20.62 22.47
CA PRO A 13 11.09 -21.40 21.31
C PRO A 13 11.96 -22.65 21.02
N ASN A 14 13.26 -22.56 21.31
CA ASN A 14 14.23 -23.62 21.03
C ASN A 14 14.57 -24.46 22.27
N LEU A 15 13.97 -24.16 23.42
CA LEU A 15 14.36 -24.75 24.71
C LEU A 15 14.10 -26.27 24.76
N THR A 16 13.06 -26.75 24.09
CA THR A 16 12.77 -28.18 23.97
C THR A 16 13.86 -28.91 23.19
N ALA A 17 14.34 -28.32 22.08
CA ALA A 17 15.42 -28.90 21.28
C ALA A 17 16.74 -28.91 22.06
N ILE A 18 17.05 -27.82 22.77
CA ILE A 18 18.23 -27.73 23.65
C ILE A 18 18.14 -28.78 24.77
N GLY A 19 16.96 -28.95 25.36
CA GLY A 19 16.70 -29.97 26.38
C GLY A 19 16.98 -31.39 25.89
N TRP A 20 16.45 -31.77 24.71
CA TRP A 20 16.72 -33.08 24.12
C TRP A 20 18.17 -33.28 23.71
N MET A 21 18.80 -32.26 23.12
CA MET A 21 20.21 -32.29 22.76
C MET A 21 21.10 -32.56 23.99
N GLY A 22 20.82 -31.90 25.12
CA GLY A 22 21.52 -32.18 26.37
C GLY A 22 21.20 -33.56 26.93
N ALA A 23 19.92 -33.88 27.13
CA ALA A 23 19.49 -35.13 27.78
C ALA A 23 20.03 -36.38 27.06
N VAL A 24 19.91 -36.43 25.74
CA VAL A 24 20.39 -37.57 24.94
C VAL A 24 21.89 -37.45 24.68
N GLY A 25 22.39 -36.24 24.40
CA GLY A 25 23.79 -36.01 24.07
C GLY A 25 24.76 -36.43 25.16
N TYR A 26 24.49 -36.07 26.43
CA TYR A 26 25.39 -36.46 27.54
C TYR A 26 25.42 -37.98 27.76
N LEU A 27 24.27 -38.66 27.65
CA LEU A 27 24.21 -40.11 27.77
C LEU A 27 24.90 -40.80 26.58
N GLY A 28 24.66 -40.33 25.36
CA GLY A 28 25.32 -40.85 24.16
C GLY A 28 26.83 -40.66 24.19
N TYR A 29 27.31 -39.51 24.65
CA TYR A 29 28.75 -39.23 24.81
C TYR A 29 29.43 -40.26 25.72
N PHE A 30 28.79 -40.66 26.83
CA PHE A 30 29.35 -41.68 27.72
C PHE A 30 29.64 -42.99 26.97
N PHE A 31 28.67 -43.50 26.20
CA PHE A 31 28.84 -44.74 25.43
C PHE A 31 29.95 -44.62 24.39
N VAL A 32 30.02 -43.48 23.68
CA VAL A 32 31.05 -43.24 22.68
C VAL A 32 32.44 -43.26 23.31
N TRP A 33 32.66 -42.50 24.38
CA TRP A 33 33.99 -42.33 24.95
C TRP A 33 34.45 -43.50 25.82
N GLU A 34 33.54 -44.13 26.55
CA GLU A 34 33.88 -45.28 27.39
C GLU A 34 34.01 -46.58 26.57
N LYS A 35 33.06 -46.86 25.65
CA LYS A 35 33.01 -48.16 24.96
C LYS A 35 33.69 -48.18 23.60
N VAL A 36 33.75 -47.06 22.88
CA VAL A 36 34.33 -47.01 21.53
C VAL A 36 35.78 -46.56 21.57
N PHE A 37 36.09 -45.49 22.31
CA PHE A 37 37.43 -44.90 22.34
C PHE A 37 38.28 -45.26 23.57
N LEU A 38 37.69 -45.97 24.56
CA LEU A 38 38.39 -46.49 25.75
C LEU A 38 39.25 -45.43 26.47
N LEU A 39 38.67 -44.25 26.72
CA LEU A 39 39.39 -43.17 27.38
C LEU A 39 39.72 -43.48 28.85
N ASN A 40 40.80 -42.89 29.36
CA ASN A 40 41.35 -43.15 30.69
C ASN A 40 40.37 -42.79 31.82
N TYR A 41 39.59 -41.72 31.65
CA TYR A 41 38.62 -41.28 32.64
C TYR A 41 37.31 -40.82 32.01
N GLU A 42 36.22 -41.49 32.41
CA GLU A 42 34.83 -41.11 32.13
C GLU A 42 33.95 -41.35 33.36
N SER A 43 32.94 -40.49 33.57
CA SER A 43 32.07 -40.54 34.75
C SER A 43 30.60 -40.62 34.36
N LEU A 44 30.01 -41.83 34.47
CA LEU A 44 28.58 -42.04 34.23
C LEU A 44 27.72 -41.16 35.14
N ALA A 45 28.10 -41.02 36.41
CA ALA A 45 27.36 -40.22 37.39
C ALA A 45 27.26 -38.75 36.95
N LEU A 46 28.36 -38.16 36.46
CA LEU A 46 28.38 -36.80 35.96
C LEU A 46 27.51 -36.63 34.69
N ARG A 47 27.53 -37.62 33.79
CA ARG A 47 26.73 -37.60 32.54
C ARG A 47 25.23 -37.74 32.83
N VAL A 48 24.85 -38.62 33.74
CA VAL A 48 23.46 -38.79 34.20
C VAL A 48 22.96 -37.53 34.90
N LEU A 49 23.80 -36.88 35.72
CA LEU A 49 23.46 -35.60 36.35
C LEU A 49 23.18 -34.51 35.31
N CYS A 50 24.07 -34.33 34.34
CA CYS A 50 23.85 -33.36 33.25
C CYS A 50 22.58 -33.69 32.45
N ALA A 51 22.36 -34.96 32.10
CA ALA A 51 21.17 -35.38 31.37
C ALA A 51 19.87 -35.10 32.16
N ALA A 52 19.86 -35.40 33.46
CA ALA A 52 18.74 -35.10 34.34
C ALA A 52 18.47 -33.59 34.42
N MET A 53 19.53 -32.76 34.50
CA MET A 53 19.40 -31.31 34.52
C MET A 53 18.73 -30.76 33.25
N TYR A 54 19.08 -31.29 32.08
CA TYR A 54 18.43 -30.92 30.80
C TYR A 54 17.01 -31.48 30.67
N MET A 55 16.71 -32.64 31.27
CA MET A 55 15.36 -33.22 31.25
C MET A 55 14.32 -32.32 31.93
N VAL A 56 14.72 -31.57 32.98
CA VAL A 56 13.87 -30.55 33.62
C VAL A 56 13.41 -29.46 32.62
N LEU A 57 14.24 -29.13 31.61
CA LEU A 57 13.88 -28.16 30.56
C LEU A 57 12.86 -28.73 29.56
N ILE A 58 12.85 -30.05 29.35
CA ILE A 58 11.90 -30.76 28.49
C ILE A 58 10.51 -30.77 29.15
N ILE A 59 10.44 -31.14 30.42
CA ILE A 59 9.18 -31.25 31.18
C ILE A 59 8.67 -29.91 31.72
N ARG A 60 9.26 -28.79 31.30
CA ARG A 60 9.00 -27.45 31.87
C ARG A 60 7.52 -27.04 31.91
N HIS A 61 6.73 -27.47 30.92
CA HIS A 61 5.30 -27.15 30.84
C HIS A 61 4.45 -27.88 31.88
N PHE A 62 5.00 -28.92 32.52
CA PHE A 62 4.34 -29.69 33.58
C PHE A 62 4.81 -29.29 34.99
N LEU A 63 5.68 -28.28 35.12
CA LEU A 63 6.23 -27.85 36.41
C LEU A 63 5.28 -26.90 37.16
N PRO A 64 5.20 -26.97 38.50
CA PRO A 64 4.40 -26.06 39.31
C PRO A 64 4.90 -24.61 39.21
N ALA A 65 4.00 -23.65 39.40
CA ALA A 65 4.24 -22.21 39.19
C ALA A 65 5.45 -21.65 39.97
N ASN A 66 5.76 -22.21 41.15
CA ASN A 66 6.92 -21.80 41.95
C ASN A 66 8.26 -22.13 41.27
N ILE A 67 8.34 -23.27 40.59
CA ILE A 67 9.54 -23.72 39.87
C ILE A 67 9.66 -22.96 38.54
N SER A 68 8.52 -22.71 37.87
CA SER A 68 8.49 -21.92 36.63
C SER A 68 9.07 -20.51 36.78
N ARG A 69 9.02 -19.91 37.99
CA ARG A 69 9.64 -18.59 38.26
C ARG A 69 11.16 -18.62 38.29
N ILE A 70 11.76 -19.75 38.66
CA ILE A 70 13.22 -19.93 38.79
C ILE A 70 13.82 -20.47 37.49
N LEU A 71 13.00 -21.04 36.62
CA LEU A 71 13.40 -21.66 35.36
C LEU A 71 14.36 -20.82 34.49
N PRO A 72 14.21 -19.47 34.38
CA PRO A 72 15.18 -18.64 33.68
C PRO A 72 16.59 -18.71 34.27
N VAL A 73 16.71 -18.63 35.60
CA VAL A 73 18.00 -18.71 36.30
C VAL A 73 18.55 -20.13 36.20
N TYR A 74 17.68 -21.13 36.39
CA TYR A 74 18.01 -22.54 36.27
C TYR A 74 18.65 -22.87 34.92
N TYR A 75 18.06 -22.41 33.80
CA TYR A 75 18.61 -22.61 32.47
C TYR A 75 20.08 -22.15 32.36
N TYR A 76 20.39 -20.93 32.80
CA TYR A 76 21.75 -20.41 32.73
C TYR A 76 22.72 -21.19 33.63
N VAL A 77 22.28 -21.61 34.81
CA VAL A 77 23.08 -22.47 35.70
C VAL A 77 23.37 -23.81 35.05
N VAL A 78 22.37 -24.46 34.44
CA VAL A 78 22.51 -25.74 33.74
C VAL A 78 23.50 -25.62 32.59
N VAL A 79 23.36 -24.60 31.74
CA VAL A 79 24.25 -24.40 30.59
C VAL A 79 25.68 -24.12 31.04
N GLY A 80 25.88 -23.25 32.05
CA GLY A 80 27.21 -22.95 32.60
C GLY A 80 27.88 -24.14 33.29
N PHE A 81 27.12 -24.98 33.99
CA PHE A 81 27.65 -26.21 34.61
C PHE A 81 27.96 -27.28 33.56
N SER A 82 27.07 -27.46 32.59
CA SER A 82 27.17 -28.58 31.66
C SER A 82 28.23 -28.32 30.59
N LEU A 83 28.34 -27.09 30.06
CA LEU A 83 29.31 -26.79 28.99
C LEU A 83 30.69 -26.43 29.54
N PRO A 84 30.97 -25.20 30.02
CA PRO A 84 32.34 -24.83 30.35
C PRO A 84 32.90 -25.60 31.56
N PHE A 85 32.09 -25.98 32.56
CA PHE A 85 32.60 -26.74 33.72
C PHE A 85 32.89 -28.20 33.35
N THR A 86 31.89 -28.94 32.83
CA THR A 86 32.05 -30.39 32.62
C THR A 86 33.10 -30.71 31.56
N PHE A 87 33.14 -29.96 30.45
CA PHE A 87 34.14 -30.21 29.40
C PHE A 87 35.55 -29.84 29.85
N TYR A 88 35.73 -28.76 30.60
CA TYR A 88 37.05 -28.40 31.15
C TYR A 88 37.50 -29.39 32.23
N TYR A 89 36.58 -29.84 33.09
CA TYR A 89 36.85 -30.91 34.06
C TYR A 89 37.35 -32.19 33.37
N MET A 90 36.74 -32.58 32.26
CA MET A 90 37.16 -33.77 31.51
C MET A 90 38.52 -33.60 30.80
N VAL A 91 38.85 -32.39 30.32
CA VAL A 91 40.20 -32.07 29.81
C VAL A 91 41.26 -32.31 30.89
N LEU A 92 41.01 -31.81 32.10
CA LEU A 92 41.94 -31.94 33.22
C LEU A 92 42.09 -33.39 33.70
N MET A 93 40.99 -34.14 33.82
CA MET A 93 41.02 -35.54 34.26
C MET A 93 41.67 -36.48 33.24
N ASN A 94 41.68 -36.11 31.96
CA ASN A 94 42.30 -36.88 30.89
C ASN A 94 43.63 -36.27 30.42
N SER A 95 44.30 -35.47 31.26
CA SER A 95 45.64 -34.92 30.98
C SER A 95 45.76 -34.27 29.60
N TRP A 96 44.76 -33.47 29.21
CA TRP A 96 44.77 -32.69 27.96
C TRP A 96 44.92 -33.49 26.67
N ILE A 97 44.41 -34.72 26.60
CA ILE A 97 44.28 -35.45 25.33
C ILE A 97 43.55 -34.58 24.29
N ASP A 98 44.08 -34.53 23.06
CA ASP A 98 43.63 -33.66 21.97
C ASP A 98 42.12 -33.71 21.72
N LEU A 99 41.53 -34.90 21.82
CA LEU A 99 40.10 -35.14 21.67
C LEU A 99 39.24 -34.32 22.65
N TRP A 100 39.69 -34.25 23.91
CA TRP A 100 39.01 -33.49 24.94
C TRP A 100 39.26 -32.00 24.81
N ALA A 101 40.46 -31.59 24.38
CA ALA A 101 40.75 -30.20 24.06
C ALA A 101 39.86 -29.69 22.90
N MET A 102 39.70 -30.47 21.84
CA MET A 102 38.77 -30.16 20.73
C MET A 102 37.31 -30.13 21.19
N SER A 103 36.90 -31.07 22.03
CA SER A 103 35.55 -31.11 22.60
C SER A 103 35.26 -29.90 23.49
N PHE A 104 36.25 -29.44 24.26
CA PHE A 104 36.16 -28.22 25.03
C PHE A 104 36.01 -27.00 24.12
N ILE A 105 36.82 -26.86 23.09
CA ILE A 105 36.70 -25.77 22.10
C ILE A 105 35.30 -25.75 21.45
N ALA A 106 34.76 -26.91 21.05
CA ALA A 106 33.40 -27.01 20.52
C ALA A 106 32.34 -26.56 21.56
N SER A 107 32.53 -26.90 22.83
CA SER A 107 31.65 -26.46 23.92
C SER A 107 31.65 -24.93 24.10
N ILE A 108 32.78 -24.26 23.82
CA ILE A 108 32.88 -22.78 23.86
C ILE A 108 31.91 -22.15 22.86
N PHE A 109 31.91 -22.63 21.61
CA PHE A 109 31.01 -22.12 20.59
C PHE A 109 29.54 -22.35 20.96
N LEU A 110 29.20 -23.55 21.42
CA LEU A 110 27.84 -23.86 21.85
C LEU A 110 27.41 -23.01 23.06
N HIS A 111 28.32 -22.76 24.00
CA HIS A 111 28.09 -21.92 25.17
C HIS A 111 27.76 -20.47 24.79
N ILE A 112 28.55 -19.88 23.89
CA ILE A 112 28.33 -18.52 23.39
C ILE A 112 26.98 -18.43 22.67
N LEU A 113 26.63 -19.42 21.84
CA LEU A 113 25.37 -19.47 21.10
C LEU A 113 24.14 -19.60 22.00
N LEU A 114 24.23 -20.38 23.09
CA LEU A 114 23.10 -20.69 23.96
C LEU A 114 22.82 -19.62 25.04
N VAL A 115 23.86 -18.95 25.56
CA VAL A 115 23.70 -17.97 26.65
C VAL A 115 23.24 -16.61 26.12
N GLN A 116 23.55 -16.29 24.87
CA GLN A 116 23.15 -15.06 24.17
C GLN A 116 23.43 -13.77 24.96
N SER A 117 24.45 -13.77 25.83
CA SER A 117 24.83 -12.62 26.66
C SER A 117 26.31 -12.68 27.03
N ILE A 118 27.07 -11.68 26.60
CA ILE A 118 28.51 -11.58 26.84
C ILE A 118 28.81 -11.55 28.35
N ARG A 119 28.03 -10.77 29.11
CA ARG A 119 28.23 -10.65 30.57
C ARG A 119 28.04 -11.98 31.28
N LEU A 120 27.00 -12.74 30.91
CA LEU A 120 26.72 -14.04 31.54
C LEU A 120 27.74 -15.09 31.13
N VAL A 121 28.19 -15.11 29.87
CA VAL A 121 29.27 -16.01 29.42
C VAL A 121 30.53 -15.78 30.24
N ILE A 122 30.97 -14.53 30.41
CA ILE A 122 32.15 -14.20 31.21
C ILE A 122 31.99 -14.65 32.67
N ILE A 123 30.85 -14.34 33.30
CA ILE A 123 30.59 -14.75 34.70
C ILE A 123 30.64 -16.27 34.83
N GLN A 124 29.99 -17.00 33.92
CA GLN A 124 29.97 -18.45 33.96
C GLN A 124 31.36 -19.06 33.79
N LEU A 125 32.24 -18.45 32.98
CA LEU A 125 33.61 -18.91 32.83
C LEU A 125 34.46 -18.67 34.08
N LEU A 126 34.33 -17.48 34.66
CA LEU A 126 35.02 -17.13 35.91
C LEU A 126 34.60 -18.03 37.07
N VAL A 127 33.42 -18.65 37.02
CA VAL A 127 32.96 -19.62 38.01
C VAL A 127 33.32 -21.06 37.62
N ALA A 128 33.07 -21.45 36.38
CA ALA A 128 33.19 -22.82 35.90
C ALA A 128 34.64 -23.33 35.88
N ILE A 129 35.59 -22.50 35.42
CA ILE A 129 37.00 -22.90 35.29
C ILE A 129 37.63 -23.16 36.67
N PRO A 130 37.52 -22.25 37.66
CA PRO A 130 38.03 -22.52 39.01
C PRO A 130 37.31 -23.67 39.71
N LEU A 131 35.99 -23.80 39.52
CA LEU A 131 35.21 -24.89 40.12
C LEU A 131 35.63 -26.25 39.56
N ALA A 132 35.84 -26.36 38.26
CA ALA A 132 36.35 -27.58 37.62
C ALA A 132 37.75 -27.92 38.14
N TYR A 133 38.64 -26.93 38.25
CA TYR A 133 39.96 -27.13 38.85
C TYR A 133 39.88 -27.64 40.29
N ALA A 134 39.05 -27.01 41.14
CA ALA A 134 38.84 -27.45 42.52
C ALA A 134 38.28 -28.88 42.59
N ALA A 135 37.35 -29.24 41.71
CA ALA A 135 36.80 -30.60 41.63
C ALA A 135 37.86 -31.63 41.21
N THR A 136 38.75 -31.30 40.28
CA THR A 136 39.86 -32.20 39.89
C THR A 136 40.86 -32.39 41.01
N PHE A 137 41.22 -31.32 41.72
CA PHE A 137 42.10 -31.37 42.87
C PHE A 137 41.53 -32.26 43.99
N TRP A 138 40.23 -32.12 44.26
CA TRP A 138 39.52 -32.97 45.21
C TRP A 138 39.53 -34.45 44.82
N GLN A 139 39.35 -34.74 43.52
CA GLN A 139 39.26 -36.12 43.03
C GLN A 139 40.63 -36.82 42.95
N LEU A 140 41.68 -36.11 42.53
CA LEU A 140 43.03 -36.67 42.36
C LEU A 140 43.85 -36.65 43.65
N GLY A 141 43.56 -35.72 44.57
CA GLY A 141 44.31 -35.56 45.83
C GLY A 141 45.68 -34.87 45.68
N TYR A 142 46.05 -34.46 44.47
CA TYR A 142 47.27 -33.71 44.15
C TYR A 142 47.00 -32.68 43.06
N THR A 143 47.91 -31.71 42.87
CA THR A 143 47.79 -30.72 41.80
C THR A 143 48.00 -31.38 40.43
N PRO A 144 47.06 -31.22 39.48
CA PRO A 144 47.22 -31.73 38.12
C PRO A 144 48.57 -31.28 37.55
N HIS A 145 49.36 -32.21 36.99
CA HIS A 145 50.75 -31.95 36.59
C HIS A 145 50.90 -30.92 35.45
N GLU A 146 49.82 -30.64 34.69
CA GLU A 146 49.78 -29.58 33.68
C GLU A 146 48.51 -28.75 33.83
N LEU A 147 48.63 -27.63 34.55
CA LEU A 147 47.54 -26.68 34.80
C LEU A 147 46.97 -26.11 33.48
N LEU A 148 47.84 -25.97 32.47
CA LEU A 148 47.52 -25.39 31.17
C LEU A 148 48.58 -25.78 30.14
N HIS A 149 48.19 -26.48 29.08
CA HIS A 149 49.06 -26.61 27.92
C HIS A 149 49.12 -25.29 27.19
N LEU A 150 50.28 -24.63 27.24
CA LEU A 150 50.49 -23.30 26.67
C LEU A 150 50.15 -23.24 25.17
N ALA A 151 50.23 -24.38 24.46
CA ALA A 151 49.87 -24.52 23.05
C ALA A 151 48.37 -24.30 22.76
N TYR A 152 47.46 -24.64 23.69
CA TYR A 152 46.02 -24.48 23.50
C TYR A 152 45.49 -23.11 23.93
N LEU A 153 46.26 -22.36 24.74
CA LEU A 153 45.84 -21.06 25.24
C LEU A 153 45.53 -20.04 24.12
N PRO A 154 46.36 -19.88 23.06
CA PRO A 154 46.02 -18.99 21.95
C PRO A 154 44.72 -19.38 21.24
N ILE A 155 44.45 -20.67 21.10
CA ILE A 155 43.27 -21.20 20.41
C ILE A 155 42.01 -20.93 21.23
N ILE A 156 42.06 -21.16 22.55
CA ILE A 156 40.96 -20.89 23.47
C ILE A 156 40.66 -19.38 23.53
N LEU A 157 41.70 -18.55 23.67
CA LEU A 157 41.55 -17.09 23.67
C LEU A 157 40.98 -16.58 22.35
N PHE A 158 41.48 -17.07 21.22
CA PHE A 158 40.96 -16.74 19.90
C PHE A 158 39.47 -17.10 19.78
N SER A 159 39.09 -18.31 20.20
CA SER A 159 37.71 -18.80 20.15
C SER A 159 36.75 -17.92 20.96
N TYR A 160 37.15 -17.51 22.17
CA TYR A 160 36.34 -16.60 22.98
C TYR A 160 36.28 -15.19 22.41
N ILE A 161 37.41 -14.59 22.03
CA ILE A 161 37.47 -13.22 21.55
C ILE A 161 36.65 -13.07 20.26
N TYR A 162 36.90 -13.91 19.26
CA TYR A 162 36.18 -13.85 17.99
C TYR A 162 34.73 -14.32 18.12
N GLY A 163 34.45 -15.35 18.93
CA GLY A 163 33.09 -15.79 19.19
C GLY A 163 32.22 -14.71 19.83
N LEU A 164 32.74 -14.01 20.84
CA LEU A 164 32.04 -12.89 21.49
C LEU A 164 31.91 -11.67 20.57
N ALA A 165 32.94 -11.37 19.76
CA ALA A 165 32.89 -10.28 18.78
C ALA A 165 31.84 -10.54 17.69
N PHE A 166 31.80 -11.76 17.14
CA PHE A 166 30.81 -12.16 16.14
C PHE A 166 29.39 -12.10 16.71
N PHE A 167 29.20 -12.62 17.92
CA PHE A 167 27.92 -12.52 18.63
C PHE A 167 27.49 -11.06 18.82
N SER A 168 28.41 -10.18 19.23
CA SER A 168 28.13 -8.75 19.41
C SER A 168 27.71 -8.07 18.10
N TYR A 169 28.43 -8.32 17.01
CA TYR A 169 28.12 -7.77 15.70
C TYR A 169 26.74 -8.24 15.18
N HIS A 170 26.48 -9.53 15.31
CA HIS A 170 25.21 -10.12 14.90
C HIS A 170 24.06 -9.57 15.77
N ARG A 171 24.23 -9.52 17.10
CA ARG A 171 23.20 -8.97 18.00
C ARG A 171 22.86 -7.52 17.68
N SER A 172 23.88 -6.68 17.51
CA SER A 172 23.71 -5.26 17.13
C SER A 172 22.90 -5.13 15.84
N SER A 173 23.23 -5.93 14.82
CA SER A 173 22.52 -5.91 13.53
C SER A 173 21.04 -6.32 13.63
N TYR A 174 20.69 -7.25 14.52
CA TYR A 174 19.30 -7.67 14.72
C TYR A 174 18.50 -6.66 15.55
N GLU A 175 19.11 -6.09 16.59
CA GLU A 175 18.48 -5.04 17.40
C GLU A 175 18.21 -3.79 16.57
N SER A 176 19.13 -3.40 15.67
CA SER A 176 18.89 -2.29 14.73
C SER A 176 17.69 -2.55 13.82
N LYS A 177 17.53 -3.79 13.30
CA LYS A 177 16.39 -4.15 12.44
C LYS A 177 15.06 -4.13 13.20
N ILE A 178 15.04 -4.68 14.43
CA ILE A 178 13.84 -4.72 15.27
C ILE A 178 13.45 -3.31 15.73
N SER A 179 14.42 -2.52 16.17
CA SER A 179 14.19 -1.12 16.58
C SER A 179 13.68 -0.28 15.41
N ALA A 180 14.23 -0.48 14.20
CA ALA A 180 13.71 0.17 13.00
C ALA A 180 12.26 -0.25 12.69
N ALA A 181 11.93 -1.54 12.77
CA ALA A 181 10.57 -2.03 12.55
C ALA A 181 9.58 -1.48 13.61
N GLN A 182 9.99 -1.43 14.89
CA GLN A 182 9.18 -0.88 15.97
C GLN A 182 8.98 0.63 15.85
N SER A 183 10.04 1.37 15.52
CA SER A 183 9.98 2.82 15.28
C SER A 183 9.11 3.15 14.06
N SER A 184 9.25 2.41 12.96
CA SER A 184 8.35 2.49 11.82
C SER A 184 6.90 2.22 12.23
N GLY A 185 6.62 1.16 12.99
CA GLY A 185 5.28 0.85 13.51
C GLY A 185 4.69 1.96 14.37
N ALA A 186 5.49 2.58 15.24
CA ALA A 186 5.07 3.71 16.07
C ALA A 186 4.78 4.98 15.23
N SER A 187 5.61 5.26 14.22
CA SER A 187 5.37 6.36 13.28
C SER A 187 4.10 6.14 12.46
N ILE A 188 3.85 4.90 11.99
CA ILE A 188 2.59 4.53 11.31
C ILE A 188 1.41 4.81 12.21
N ALA A 189 1.44 4.32 13.45
CA ALA A 189 0.34 4.50 14.37
C ALA A 189 0.06 6.00 14.64
N HIS A 190 1.09 6.82 14.78
CA HIS A 190 0.95 8.27 14.96
C HIS A 190 0.41 8.98 13.71
N GLU A 191 0.97 8.67 12.53
CA GLU A 191 0.54 9.27 11.27
C GLU A 191 -0.86 8.81 10.85
N MET A 192 -1.32 7.61 11.26
CA MET A 192 -2.68 7.12 11.04
C MET A 192 -3.70 7.65 12.04
N ARG A 193 -3.32 7.85 13.30
CA ARG A 193 -4.26 8.33 14.34
C ARG A 193 -4.80 9.74 14.03
N ASN A 194 -3.96 10.60 13.44
CA ASN A 194 -4.34 11.97 13.09
C ASN A 194 -5.47 12.04 12.05
N PRO A 195 -5.34 11.47 10.84
CA PRO A 195 -6.42 11.49 9.85
C PRO A 195 -7.66 10.76 10.33
N MET A 196 -7.51 9.63 11.05
CA MET A 196 -8.66 8.91 11.62
C MET A 196 -9.45 9.76 12.61
N SER A 197 -8.79 10.57 13.44
CA SER A 197 -9.47 11.47 14.39
C SER A 197 -10.21 12.59 13.67
N ILE A 198 -9.65 13.11 12.58
CA ILE A 198 -10.29 14.15 11.74
C ILE A 198 -11.52 13.56 11.03
N LEU A 199 -11.41 12.35 10.48
CA LEU A 199 -12.52 11.66 9.83
C LEU A 199 -13.65 11.35 10.82
N GLN A 200 -13.32 10.85 12.01
CA GLN A 200 -14.30 10.64 13.07
C GLN A 200 -15.03 11.94 13.43
N SER A 201 -14.29 13.04 13.63
CA SER A 201 -14.88 14.34 13.94
C SER A 201 -15.78 14.85 12.82
N SER A 202 -15.40 14.63 11.56
CA SER A 202 -16.18 15.04 10.39
C SER A 202 -17.46 14.23 10.25
N ILE A 203 -17.39 12.91 10.48
CA ILE A 203 -18.55 12.04 10.52
C ILE A 203 -19.48 12.46 11.66
N ASP A 204 -18.96 12.71 12.86
CA ASP A 204 -19.76 13.15 14.02
C ASP A 204 -20.46 14.49 13.76
N ALA A 205 -19.81 15.42 13.05
CA ALA A 205 -20.40 16.69 12.65
C ALA A 205 -21.58 16.49 11.69
N VAL A 206 -21.41 15.69 10.64
CA VAL A 206 -22.50 15.34 9.69
C VAL A 206 -23.62 14.60 10.41
N HIS A 207 -23.28 13.65 11.29
CA HIS A 207 -24.27 12.87 12.03
C HIS A 207 -25.11 13.72 12.98
N SER A 208 -24.48 14.67 13.67
CA SER A 208 -25.14 15.63 14.56
C SER A 208 -26.07 16.54 13.76
N PHE A 209 -25.61 17.00 12.59
CA PHE A 209 -26.39 17.83 11.69
C PHE A 209 -27.65 17.12 11.18
N LEU A 210 -27.50 15.89 10.68
CA LEU A 210 -28.62 15.08 10.17
C LEU A 210 -29.60 14.68 11.27
N ARG A 211 -29.12 14.37 12.49
CA ARG A 211 -29.99 14.05 13.63
C ARG A 211 -30.81 15.25 14.08
N ALA A 212 -30.22 16.44 14.12
CA ALA A 212 -30.95 17.68 14.45
C ALA A 212 -32.12 17.92 13.49
N HIS A 213 -31.88 17.76 12.18
CA HIS A 213 -32.93 17.89 11.16
C HIS A 213 -33.99 16.79 11.23
N ARG A 214 -33.61 15.56 11.60
CA ARG A 214 -34.56 14.46 11.80
C ARG A 214 -35.44 14.65 13.04
N SER A 215 -34.92 15.20 14.13
CA SER A 215 -35.73 15.50 15.33
C SER A 215 -36.75 16.62 15.09
N LEU A 216 -36.44 17.58 14.21
CA LEU A 216 -37.34 18.67 13.81
C LEU A 216 -38.40 18.22 12.78
N ALA A 217 -38.20 17.06 12.13
CA ALA A 217 -39.09 16.51 11.10
C ALA A 217 -40.43 15.97 11.65
N HIS A 218 -40.56 15.80 12.97
CA HIS A 218 -41.77 15.21 13.55
C HIS A 218 -43.01 16.13 13.47
N GLU A 219 -42.87 17.40 13.09
CA GLU A 219 -44.00 18.34 13.02
C GLU A 219 -44.19 19.05 11.65
N ASN A 220 -43.27 18.97 10.67
CA ASN A 220 -43.45 19.50 9.31
C ASN A 220 -42.44 18.91 8.30
N GLU A 221 -42.70 19.08 6.99
CA GLU A 221 -41.80 18.70 5.88
C GLU A 221 -40.35 19.13 6.14
N ILE A 222 -39.41 18.19 6.00
CA ILE A 222 -37.97 18.45 6.13
C ILE A 222 -37.54 19.40 5.01
N ARG A 223 -37.32 20.68 5.33
CA ARG A 223 -36.66 21.64 4.43
C ARG A 223 -35.21 21.82 4.87
N ILE A 224 -34.30 21.10 4.22
CA ILE A 224 -32.86 21.37 4.33
C ILE A 224 -32.57 22.58 3.43
N ASN A 225 -31.94 23.63 3.98
CA ASN A 225 -31.60 24.82 3.18
C ASN A 225 -30.40 24.53 2.26
N SER A 226 -30.26 25.28 1.16
CA SER A 226 -29.13 25.07 0.23
C SER A 226 -27.78 25.31 0.89
N THR A 227 -27.69 26.26 1.83
CA THR A 227 -26.48 26.53 2.62
C THR A 227 -26.06 25.35 3.50
N ASP A 228 -27.03 24.63 4.06
CA ASP A 228 -26.79 23.48 4.93
C ASP A 228 -26.24 22.29 4.13
N ILE A 229 -26.72 22.14 2.89
CA ILE A 229 -26.21 21.16 1.94
C ILE A 229 -24.78 21.53 1.53
N ASP A 230 -24.51 22.80 1.22
CA ASP A 230 -23.18 23.27 0.85
C ASP A 230 -22.15 23.05 1.97
N ASP A 231 -22.53 23.27 3.22
CA ASP A 231 -21.64 23.04 4.36
C ASP A 231 -21.39 21.56 4.62
N MET A 232 -22.39 20.70 4.44
CA MET A 232 -22.18 19.24 4.46
C MET A 232 -21.27 18.78 3.31
N LEU A 233 -21.44 19.31 2.10
CA LEU A 233 -20.58 19.01 0.97
C LEU A 233 -19.13 19.44 1.24
N LYS A 234 -18.90 20.62 1.83
CA LYS A 234 -17.55 21.04 2.25
C LYS A 234 -16.93 20.09 3.28
N ILE A 235 -17.69 19.65 4.28
CA ILE A 235 -17.20 18.71 5.31
C ILE A 235 -16.83 17.36 4.67
N LEU A 236 -17.66 16.87 3.74
CA LEU A 236 -17.41 15.63 3.01
C LEU A 236 -16.19 15.76 2.08
N ASP A 237 -16.06 16.85 1.33
CA ASP A 237 -14.89 17.12 0.48
C ASP A 237 -13.60 17.18 1.30
N GLN A 238 -13.65 17.79 2.48
CA GLN A 238 -12.50 17.84 3.38
C GLN A 238 -12.17 16.45 3.96
N SER A 239 -13.19 15.64 4.23
CA SER A 239 -13.04 14.25 4.67
C SER A 239 -12.38 13.40 3.59
N ASP A 240 -12.83 13.51 2.33
CA ASP A 240 -12.24 12.81 1.19
C ASP A 240 -10.78 13.18 0.97
N LYS A 241 -10.43 14.48 1.05
CA LYS A 241 -9.03 14.94 0.99
C LYS A 241 -8.18 14.37 2.11
N THR A 242 -8.73 14.30 3.33
CA THR A 242 -8.05 13.75 4.50
C THR A 242 -7.86 12.23 4.36
N LEU A 243 -8.87 11.50 3.88
CA LEU A 243 -8.81 10.06 3.61
C LEU A 243 -7.78 9.74 2.53
N SER A 244 -7.76 10.49 1.44
CA SER A 244 -6.77 10.33 0.38
C SER A 244 -5.37 10.55 0.95
N SER A 245 -5.17 11.61 1.72
CA SER A 245 -3.87 11.90 2.36
C SER A 245 -3.44 10.80 3.35
N ALA A 246 -4.39 10.18 4.06
CA ALA A 246 -4.14 9.08 4.98
C ALA A 246 -3.72 7.80 4.25
N ASN A 247 -4.45 7.43 3.20
CA ASN A 247 -4.12 6.27 2.36
C ASN A 247 -2.77 6.46 1.68
N ASP A 248 -2.52 7.64 1.13
CA ASP A 248 -1.23 8.02 0.57
C ASP A 248 -0.12 7.82 1.61
N ALA A 249 -0.34 8.21 2.87
CA ALA A 249 0.65 8.07 3.94
C ALA A 249 0.88 6.60 4.31
N ILE A 250 -0.17 5.78 4.34
CA ILE A 250 -0.05 4.32 4.54
C ILE A 250 0.78 3.71 3.41
N ASP A 251 0.46 4.03 2.16
CA ASP A 251 1.18 3.53 0.99
C ASP A 251 2.66 3.95 1.04
N TYR A 252 2.94 5.19 1.44
CA TYR A 252 4.30 5.67 1.70
C TYR A 252 5.01 4.85 2.78
N ILE A 253 4.38 4.59 3.92
CA ILE A 253 5.08 3.90 5.01
C ILE A 253 5.24 2.41 4.69
N LEU A 254 4.20 1.74 4.21
CA LEU A 254 4.25 0.33 3.80
C LEU A 254 5.31 0.13 2.72
N SER A 255 5.41 1.04 1.75
CA SER A 255 6.45 0.97 0.74
C SER A 255 7.84 1.32 1.25
N SER A 256 7.97 2.20 2.26
CA SER A 256 9.24 2.50 2.91
C SER A 256 9.79 1.32 3.74
N VAL A 257 8.91 0.48 4.28
CA VAL A 257 9.26 -0.69 5.10
C VAL A 257 9.41 -1.97 4.26
N GLY A 258 8.64 -2.11 3.18
CA GLY A 258 8.66 -3.30 2.32
C GLY A 258 9.88 -3.35 1.39
N LYS A 259 10.48 -4.53 1.21
CA LYS A 259 11.60 -4.77 0.28
C LYS A 259 11.18 -5.03 -1.18
N GLY A 260 9.88 -4.98 -1.48
CA GLY A 260 9.34 -5.24 -2.82
C GLY A 260 9.62 -4.12 -3.83
N ARG A 261 9.59 -4.47 -5.13
CA ARG A 261 9.50 -3.49 -6.23
C ARG A 261 8.09 -2.88 -6.23
N PHE A 262 7.99 -1.58 -6.53
CA PHE A 262 6.69 -0.93 -6.71
C PHE A 262 5.96 -1.57 -7.90
N SER A 263 4.68 -1.90 -7.73
CA SER A 263 3.82 -2.29 -8.86
C SER A 263 3.67 -1.10 -9.81
N ARG A 264 3.81 -1.37 -11.11
CA ARG A 264 3.65 -0.37 -12.18
C ARG A 264 2.21 -0.29 -12.69
N ASP A 265 1.28 -1.08 -12.13
CA ASP A 265 -0.09 -1.25 -12.66
C ASP A 265 -0.91 0.04 -12.59
N LYS A 266 -0.54 0.98 -11.71
CA LYS A 266 -1.18 2.29 -11.53
C LYS A 266 -0.38 3.46 -12.13
N PHE A 267 0.71 3.20 -12.85
CA PHE A 267 1.52 4.28 -13.38
C PHE A 267 0.80 4.99 -14.53
N ALA A 268 0.88 6.32 -14.52
CA ALA A 268 0.30 7.19 -15.53
C ALA A 268 1.28 8.32 -15.88
N ILE A 269 0.88 9.13 -16.85
CA ILE A 269 1.65 10.30 -17.30
C ILE A 269 1.23 11.49 -16.45
N TYR A 270 2.21 12.15 -15.82
CA TYR A 270 1.97 13.32 -14.97
C TYR A 270 2.91 14.46 -15.34
N SER A 271 2.42 15.71 -15.23
CA SER A 271 3.27 16.90 -15.25
C SER A 271 4.12 16.94 -13.98
N LEU A 272 5.44 17.08 -14.14
CA LEU A 272 6.36 17.31 -13.03
C LEU A 272 6.02 18.60 -12.30
N ASN A 273 5.62 19.64 -13.02
CA ASN A 273 5.29 20.92 -12.42
C ASN A 273 4.08 20.81 -11.49
N ASP A 274 3.00 20.17 -11.95
CA ASP A 274 1.79 19.96 -11.15
C ASP A 274 2.08 19.13 -9.90
N VAL A 275 2.81 18.02 -10.06
CA VAL A 275 3.13 17.14 -8.93
C VAL A 275 4.03 17.84 -7.91
N ILE A 276 5.03 18.62 -8.36
CA ILE A 276 5.93 19.37 -7.47
C ILE A 276 5.18 20.48 -6.75
N THR A 277 4.38 21.29 -7.44
CA THR A 277 3.58 22.35 -6.83
C THR A 277 2.61 21.77 -5.81
N ASN A 278 1.87 20.72 -6.19
CA ASN A 278 0.97 20.02 -5.28
C ASN A 278 1.69 19.43 -4.06
N ALA A 279 2.89 18.87 -4.23
CA ALA A 279 3.69 18.38 -3.11
C ALA A 279 4.13 19.53 -2.19
N VAL A 280 4.69 20.61 -2.72
CA VAL A 280 5.15 21.74 -1.91
C VAL A 280 3.99 22.38 -1.15
N ASP A 281 2.80 22.46 -1.73
CA ASP A 281 1.61 23.04 -1.07
C ASP A 281 0.98 22.11 -0.04
N SER A 282 1.04 20.79 -0.25
CA SER A 282 0.49 19.79 0.69
C SER A 282 1.47 19.32 1.76
N PHE A 283 2.73 19.76 1.73
CA PHE A 283 3.72 19.40 2.74
C PHE A 283 3.34 19.96 4.12
N ALA A 284 3.42 19.13 5.17
CA ALA A 284 3.05 19.50 6.53
C ALA A 284 4.16 20.33 7.22
N TYR A 285 4.24 21.62 6.91
CA TYR A 285 5.15 22.55 7.57
C TYR A 285 4.80 22.75 9.05
N THR A 286 5.81 22.82 9.92
CA THR A 286 5.61 23.12 11.34
C THR A 286 5.15 24.56 11.55
N HIS A 287 5.62 25.49 10.71
CA HIS A 287 5.26 26.90 10.75
C HIS A 287 5.12 27.47 9.33
N GLN A 288 4.20 28.43 9.13
CA GLN A 288 4.00 29.08 7.83
C GLN A 288 5.28 29.73 7.27
N SER A 289 6.18 30.18 8.15
CA SER A 289 7.49 30.73 7.76
C SER A 289 8.40 29.72 7.05
N GLN A 290 8.20 28.41 7.25
CA GLN A 290 8.93 27.37 6.52
C GLN A 290 8.45 27.23 5.07
N ARG A 291 7.15 27.41 4.81
CA ARG A 291 6.62 27.39 3.43
C ARG A 291 7.24 28.49 2.58
N ASN A 292 7.49 29.66 3.17
CA ASN A 292 8.14 30.80 2.50
C ASN A 292 9.63 30.57 2.20
N GLN A 293 10.25 29.53 2.78
CA GLN A 293 11.64 29.15 2.52
C GLN A 293 11.78 28.17 1.34
N VAL A 294 10.67 27.67 0.77
CA VAL A 294 10.67 26.77 -0.38
C VAL A 294 10.29 27.53 -1.64
N SER A 295 11.20 27.55 -2.60
CA SER A 295 11.01 28.20 -3.91
C SER A 295 11.01 27.17 -5.03
N ILE A 296 10.14 27.36 -6.03
CA ILE A 296 10.03 26.51 -7.21
C ILE A 296 10.41 27.35 -8.43
N GLU A 297 11.39 26.88 -9.20
CA GLU A 297 11.83 27.46 -10.46
C GLU A 297 11.54 26.48 -11.59
N VAL A 298 10.60 26.83 -12.47
CA VAL A 298 10.19 26.00 -13.60
C VAL A 298 10.73 26.61 -14.88
N THR A 299 11.61 25.89 -15.56
CA THR A 299 12.18 26.36 -16.84
C THR A 299 11.26 25.99 -18.01
N GLU A 300 10.60 24.84 -17.91
CA GLU A 300 9.70 24.25 -18.90
C GLU A 300 8.78 23.24 -18.20
N ASP A 301 7.57 23.04 -18.73
CA ASP A 301 6.66 21.99 -18.25
C ASP A 301 7.05 20.64 -18.85
N LEU A 302 7.36 19.67 -17.99
CA LEU A 302 7.93 18.38 -18.35
C LEU A 302 7.09 17.26 -17.76
N TYR A 303 7.03 16.13 -18.46
CA TYR A 303 6.18 15.00 -18.10
C TYR A 303 7.01 13.76 -17.76
N PHE A 304 6.48 12.90 -16.89
CA PHE A 304 7.07 11.61 -16.56
C PHE A 304 6.00 10.51 -16.49
N PHE A 305 6.41 9.27 -16.76
CA PHE A 305 5.59 8.08 -16.54
C PHE A 305 5.93 7.50 -15.17
N GLY A 306 4.96 7.44 -14.27
CA GLY A 306 5.19 7.02 -12.90
C GLY A 306 3.95 7.17 -12.04
N SER A 307 4.15 7.45 -10.77
CA SER A 307 3.08 7.75 -9.82
C SER A 307 3.34 9.13 -9.21
N ASP A 308 2.34 10.00 -9.30
CA ASP A 308 2.28 11.29 -8.62
C ASP A 308 2.46 11.14 -7.11
N ILE A 309 1.80 10.16 -6.49
CA ILE A 309 1.88 9.86 -5.05
C ILE A 309 3.32 9.50 -4.65
N LEU A 310 3.96 8.55 -5.34
CA LEU A 310 5.33 8.12 -5.01
C LEU A 310 6.36 9.25 -5.20
N LEU A 311 6.19 10.08 -6.23
CA LEU A 311 7.05 11.25 -6.44
C LEU A 311 6.82 12.32 -5.35
N LYS A 312 5.56 12.61 -5.01
CA LYS A 312 5.19 13.52 -3.92
C LYS A 312 5.87 13.13 -2.60
N TYR A 313 5.86 11.86 -2.24
CA TYR A 313 6.54 11.39 -1.02
C TYR A 313 8.07 11.41 -1.11
N THR A 314 8.62 11.18 -2.30
CA THR A 314 10.04 11.37 -2.55
C THR A 314 10.43 12.83 -2.25
N LEU A 315 9.62 13.79 -2.69
CA LEU A 315 9.81 15.21 -2.39
C LEU A 315 9.64 15.52 -0.89
N PHE A 316 8.61 14.97 -0.24
CA PHE A 316 8.42 15.15 1.21
C PHE A 316 9.64 14.72 2.02
N ASN A 317 10.24 13.57 1.66
CA ASN A 317 11.46 13.09 2.30
C ASN A 317 12.64 14.06 2.13
N LEU A 318 12.83 14.59 0.92
CA LEU A 318 13.92 15.51 0.63
C LEU A 318 13.72 16.86 1.33
N ILE A 319 12.51 17.41 1.30
CA ILE A 319 12.14 18.66 1.99
C ILE A 319 12.29 18.51 3.52
N LYS A 320 11.78 17.41 4.09
CA LYS A 320 11.93 17.10 5.52
C LYS A 320 13.40 16.96 5.91
N ASN A 321 14.22 16.31 5.07
CA ASN A 321 15.65 16.18 5.32
C ASN A 321 16.35 17.54 5.33
N ALA A 322 16.03 18.44 4.40
CA ALA A 322 16.58 19.79 4.35
C ALA A 322 16.28 20.60 5.63
N PHE A 323 15.02 20.62 6.09
CA PHE A 323 14.66 21.32 7.34
C PHE A 323 15.32 20.70 8.59
N GLN A 324 15.49 19.37 8.60
CA GLN A 324 16.12 18.68 9.74
C GLN A 324 17.64 18.90 9.80
N CYS A 325 18.29 19.17 8.67
CA CYS A 325 19.73 19.41 8.56
C CYS A 325 20.07 20.91 8.59
N GLN A 326 19.32 21.70 9.36
CA GLN A 326 19.57 23.13 9.53
C GLN A 326 20.74 23.40 10.49
N ASN A 327 21.77 24.11 9.99
CA ASN A 327 22.86 24.65 10.82
C ASN A 327 22.62 26.13 11.23
N ARG A 328 21.57 26.76 10.68
CA ARG A 328 21.23 28.18 10.85
C ARG A 328 19.77 28.31 11.30
N LYS A 329 19.35 29.51 11.71
CA LYS A 329 17.95 29.79 12.12
C LYS A 329 16.92 29.60 10.99
N THR A 330 17.35 29.58 9.74
CA THR A 330 16.53 29.43 8.52
C THR A 330 17.31 28.63 7.47
N VAL A 331 16.62 27.81 6.68
CA VAL A 331 17.19 27.05 5.55
C VAL A 331 16.33 27.29 4.32
N ASN A 332 16.94 27.76 3.25
CA ASN A 332 16.27 27.97 1.97
C ASN A 332 16.39 26.71 1.12
N ILE A 333 15.26 26.31 0.54
CA ILE A 333 15.15 25.16 -0.35
C ILE A 333 14.74 25.68 -1.72
N SER A 334 15.51 25.32 -2.74
CA SER A 334 15.23 25.62 -4.14
C SER A 334 14.95 24.34 -4.91
N ILE A 335 13.83 24.29 -5.61
CA ILE A 335 13.43 23.17 -6.47
C ILE A 335 13.41 23.67 -7.90
N ARG A 336 14.25 23.11 -8.77
CA ARG A 336 14.36 23.49 -10.17
C ARG A 336 13.99 22.34 -11.10
N VAL A 337 13.13 22.62 -12.07
CA VAL A 337 12.73 21.67 -13.13
C VAL A 337 13.36 22.08 -14.47
N PHE A 338 14.06 21.15 -15.13
CA PHE A 338 14.80 21.42 -16.37
C PHE A 338 15.08 20.13 -17.17
N LYS A 339 15.30 20.23 -18.48
CA LYS A 339 15.91 19.15 -19.28
C LYS A 339 17.42 19.11 -19.15
N GLN A 340 17.96 17.89 -19.06
CA GLN A 340 19.37 17.61 -19.28
C GLN A 340 19.53 16.46 -20.28
N ALA A 341 20.22 16.69 -21.40
CA ALA A 341 20.46 15.67 -22.44
C ALA A 341 19.18 14.92 -22.87
N ASN A 342 18.09 15.69 -23.10
CA ASN A 342 16.75 15.21 -23.46
C ASN A 342 15.99 14.44 -22.36
N LYS A 343 16.52 14.34 -21.14
CA LYS A 343 15.85 13.72 -19.99
C LYS A 343 15.25 14.78 -19.06
N PRO A 344 14.03 14.58 -18.53
CA PRO A 344 13.51 15.45 -17.49
C PRO A 344 14.30 15.31 -16.19
N CYS A 345 14.65 16.44 -15.57
CA CYS A 345 15.38 16.48 -14.30
C CYS A 345 14.70 17.41 -13.29
N VAL A 346 14.76 17.02 -12.02
CA VAL A 346 14.33 17.84 -10.88
C VAL A 346 15.49 17.97 -9.90
N LEU A 347 15.94 19.19 -9.65
CA LEU A 347 17.02 19.50 -8.71
C LEU A 347 16.44 20.09 -7.44
N ILE A 348 16.74 19.50 -6.29
CA ILE A 348 16.37 20.00 -4.97
C ILE A 348 17.65 20.38 -4.25
N LYS A 349 17.83 21.66 -3.93
CA LYS A 349 19.03 22.17 -3.26
C LYS A 349 18.67 22.95 -2.00
N ASP A 350 19.33 22.62 -0.90
CA ASP A 350 19.26 23.33 0.38
C ASP A 350 20.60 24.00 0.74
N ASP A 351 20.53 25.06 1.54
CA ASP A 351 21.70 25.76 2.13
C ASP A 351 21.99 25.32 3.58
N GLY A 352 21.68 24.06 3.90
CA GLY A 352 21.80 23.49 5.24
C GLY A 352 23.23 23.11 5.66
N SER A 353 23.34 22.20 6.62
CA SER A 353 24.61 21.78 7.23
C SER A 353 25.55 21.04 6.29
N GLY A 354 25.08 20.57 5.14
CA GLY A 354 25.83 19.73 4.21
C GLY A 354 26.22 18.36 4.79
N ILE A 355 26.77 17.51 3.92
CA ILE A 355 27.17 16.13 4.18
C ILE A 355 28.68 16.00 3.93
N GLU A 356 29.38 15.24 4.78
CA GLU A 356 30.79 14.91 4.59
C GLU A 356 31.03 14.08 3.32
N ARG A 357 32.10 14.38 2.57
CA ARG A 357 32.42 13.72 1.29
C ARG A 357 32.49 12.19 1.37
N ASN A 358 33.02 11.66 2.47
CA ASN A 358 33.12 10.21 2.70
C ASN A 358 31.77 9.54 2.99
N ARG A 359 30.73 10.32 3.29
CA ARG A 359 29.38 9.84 3.62
C ARG A 359 28.41 9.97 2.46
N VAL A 360 28.65 10.88 1.51
CA VAL A 360 27.78 11.12 0.34
C VAL A 360 27.49 9.82 -0.43
N THR A 361 28.47 8.93 -0.57
CA THR A 361 28.30 7.65 -1.29
C THR A 361 27.40 6.65 -0.57
N ARG A 362 27.17 6.81 0.75
CA ARG A 362 26.40 5.90 1.60
C ARG A 362 25.09 6.49 2.11
N VAL A 363 24.70 7.68 1.67
CA VAL A 363 23.48 8.38 2.15
C VAL A 363 22.19 7.65 1.81
N PHE A 364 22.21 6.84 0.75
CA PHE A 364 21.04 6.09 0.30
C PHE A 364 20.98 4.68 0.91
N ASP A 365 22.02 4.24 1.63
CA ASP A 365 22.04 2.92 2.27
C ASP A 365 21.03 2.86 3.42
N GLU A 366 20.35 1.72 3.54
CA GLU A 366 19.30 1.52 4.53
C GLU A 366 19.86 1.65 5.96
N TYR A 367 19.05 2.23 6.87
CA TYR A 367 19.35 2.37 8.30
C TYR A 367 20.52 3.30 8.64
N ASN A 368 21.03 4.07 7.68
CA ASN A 368 22.04 5.09 7.95
C ASN A 368 21.40 6.42 8.37
N THR A 369 21.65 6.83 9.61
CA THR A 369 21.11 8.04 10.24
C THR A 369 22.26 8.95 10.64
N PHE A 370 23.03 9.45 9.66
CA PHE A 370 24.21 10.28 9.90
C PHE A 370 23.89 11.56 10.70
N GLY A 371 23.87 11.48 12.03
CA GLY A 371 23.66 12.59 12.97
C GLY A 371 22.23 12.84 13.46
N LYS A 372 21.24 11.98 13.18
CA LYS A 372 19.85 12.15 13.66
C LYS A 372 19.57 11.25 14.87
N LYS A 373 19.09 11.82 15.99
CA LYS A 373 18.73 11.06 17.21
C LYS A 373 17.46 10.21 17.05
N ASP A 374 16.53 10.62 16.19
CA ASP A 374 15.18 10.01 16.08
C ASP A 374 14.79 9.55 14.65
N GLY A 375 15.74 9.49 13.71
CA GLY A 375 15.45 9.07 12.32
C GLY A 375 15.61 7.56 12.13
N VAL A 376 14.76 6.92 11.30
CA VAL A 376 14.86 5.47 10.96
C VAL A 376 15.91 5.18 9.87
N GLY A 377 16.30 6.19 9.07
CA GLY A 377 17.31 6.03 8.01
C GLY A 377 16.79 5.33 6.74
N LEU A 378 15.47 5.26 6.56
CA LEU A 378 14.83 4.63 5.38
C LEU A 378 14.44 5.63 4.28
N GLY A 379 14.31 6.92 4.59
CA GLY A 379 13.75 7.92 3.67
C GLY A 379 14.53 8.09 2.37
N LEU A 380 15.86 8.20 2.41
CA LEU A 380 16.68 8.33 1.19
C LEU A 380 16.76 7.01 0.41
N ALA A 381 16.81 5.87 1.11
CA ALA A 381 16.72 4.56 0.47
C ALA A 381 15.40 4.38 -0.30
N PHE A 382 14.29 4.85 0.28
CA PHE A 382 12.98 4.93 -0.37
C PHE A 382 13.04 5.79 -1.64
N CYS A 383 13.59 7.02 -1.57
CA CYS A 383 13.71 7.89 -2.74
C CYS A 383 14.46 7.20 -3.90
N ARG A 384 15.53 6.46 -3.59
CA ARG A 384 16.29 5.69 -4.58
C ARG A 384 15.46 4.57 -5.20
N ARG A 385 14.69 3.84 -4.40
CA ARG A 385 13.79 2.78 -4.90
C ARG A 385 12.68 3.34 -5.78
N VAL A 386 12.07 4.47 -5.41
CA VAL A 386 11.04 5.14 -6.22
C VAL A 386 11.61 5.54 -7.57
N MET A 387 12.75 6.25 -7.59
CA MET A 387 13.37 6.66 -8.86
C MET A 387 13.76 5.47 -9.73
N THR A 388 14.27 4.39 -9.12
CA THR A 388 14.55 3.14 -9.86
C THR A 388 13.27 2.55 -10.46
N SER A 389 12.14 2.63 -9.76
CA SER A 389 10.86 2.13 -10.27
C SER A 389 10.32 2.92 -11.45
N PHE A 390 10.65 4.21 -11.53
CA PHE A 390 10.37 5.09 -12.67
C PHE A 390 11.39 4.95 -13.82
N ASP A 391 12.29 3.96 -13.77
CA ASP A 391 13.42 3.81 -14.70
C ASP A 391 14.34 5.06 -14.74
N GLY A 392 14.40 5.79 -13.62
CA GLY A 392 15.21 6.97 -13.41
C GLY A 392 16.33 6.77 -12.38
N SER A 393 16.98 7.86 -11.99
CA SER A 393 18.04 7.88 -10.96
C SER A 393 17.88 9.04 -9.98
N ILE A 394 18.48 8.89 -8.80
CA ILE A 394 18.69 9.97 -7.84
C ILE A 394 20.16 10.04 -7.47
N ASP A 395 20.72 11.24 -7.56
CA ASP A 395 22.12 11.52 -7.24
C ASP A 395 22.20 12.58 -6.14
N CYS A 396 23.22 12.50 -5.29
CA CYS A 396 23.46 13.45 -4.21
C CYS A 396 24.82 14.13 -4.36
N ARG A 397 24.84 15.47 -4.29
CA ARG A 397 26.04 16.29 -4.18
C ARG A 397 25.92 17.15 -2.93
N SER A 398 27.03 17.33 -2.21
CA SER A 398 26.98 18.13 -0.98
C SER A 398 28.36 18.64 -0.59
N LEU A 399 28.37 19.79 0.10
CA LEU A 399 29.55 20.37 0.70
C LEU A 399 29.28 20.65 2.18
N LYS A 400 30.02 19.96 3.06
CA LYS A 400 29.89 20.10 4.52
C LYS A 400 29.98 21.57 4.94
N GLY A 401 28.97 22.02 5.68
CA GLY A 401 28.82 23.38 6.22
C GLY A 401 28.19 24.38 5.25
N GLN A 402 27.82 23.97 4.03
CA GLN A 402 27.31 24.91 3.01
C GLN A 402 25.97 24.50 2.38
N TRP A 403 25.87 23.33 1.73
CA TRP A 403 24.68 22.95 0.97
C TRP A 403 24.60 21.45 0.71
N THR A 404 23.38 20.97 0.45
CA THR A 404 23.12 19.63 -0.07
C THR A 404 22.21 19.74 -1.29
N GLU A 405 22.43 18.87 -2.27
CA GLU A 405 21.73 18.87 -3.54
C GLU A 405 21.38 17.43 -3.93
N PHE A 406 20.11 17.23 -4.28
CA PHE A 406 19.59 15.98 -4.81
C PHE A 406 19.07 16.22 -6.22
N GLN A 407 19.54 15.42 -7.18
CA GLN A 407 19.09 15.47 -8.57
C GLN A 407 18.30 14.21 -8.90
N LEU A 408 17.03 14.36 -9.25
CA LEU A 408 16.18 13.30 -9.80
C LEU A 408 16.26 13.36 -11.32
N THR A 409 16.53 12.23 -11.98
CA THR A 409 16.59 12.12 -13.44
C THR A 409 15.58 11.09 -13.92
N PHE A 410 14.71 11.45 -14.85
CA PHE A 410 13.65 10.61 -15.42
C PHE A 410 14.02 10.09 -16.83
N PRO A 411 13.41 8.99 -17.31
CA PRO A 411 13.65 8.47 -18.67
C PRO A 411 13.10 9.39 -19.77
N ASP A 412 13.52 9.17 -21.02
CA ASP A 412 13.15 10.01 -22.18
C ASP A 412 11.70 9.75 -22.66
N SER A 413 11.07 10.83 -23.10
CA SER A 413 9.71 11.05 -23.60
C SER A 413 9.15 10.11 -24.69
N LYS A 414 9.96 9.24 -25.32
CA LYS A 414 9.48 8.38 -26.43
C LYS A 414 8.40 7.36 -26.03
N VAL A 415 8.34 6.98 -24.75
CA VAL A 415 7.36 6.02 -24.20
C VAL A 415 5.98 6.68 -24.00
N LEU A 416 5.93 8.00 -23.76
CA LEU A 416 4.70 8.73 -23.44
C LEU A 416 3.75 8.83 -24.65
N ASN A 417 4.30 9.07 -25.84
CA ASN A 417 3.52 9.21 -27.08
C ASN A 417 2.83 7.91 -27.54
N GLN A 418 3.31 6.73 -27.12
CA GLN A 418 2.68 5.44 -27.46
C GLN A 418 1.53 5.08 -26.53
N ILE A 419 1.51 5.58 -25.29
CA ILE A 419 0.50 5.23 -24.27
C ILE A 419 -0.74 6.14 -24.38
N GLU A 420 -0.58 7.42 -24.74
CA GLU A 420 -1.72 8.32 -25.03
C GLU A 420 -2.59 7.82 -26.19
N HIS A 421 -2.00 7.15 -27.17
CA HIS A 421 -2.72 6.63 -28.33
C HIS A 421 -3.62 5.44 -27.97
N ASN A 422 -3.19 4.57 -27.04
CA ASN A 422 -3.96 3.37 -26.66
C ASN A 422 -5.13 3.69 -25.72
N ASN A 423 -5.00 4.66 -24.80
CA ASN A 423 -6.07 4.98 -23.83
C ASN A 423 -7.27 5.74 -24.44
N ARG A 424 -7.08 6.44 -25.56
CA ARG A 424 -8.19 7.10 -26.28
C ARG A 424 -9.06 6.13 -27.10
N THR A 425 -8.54 4.95 -27.44
CA THR A 425 -9.18 4.07 -28.45
C THR A 425 -10.31 3.17 -27.94
N ASN A 426 -10.55 3.07 -26.63
CA ASN A 426 -11.49 2.08 -26.06
C ASN A 426 -12.79 2.65 -25.45
N ALA A 427 -13.00 3.98 -25.40
CA ALA A 427 -14.27 4.57 -24.98
C ALA A 427 -15.02 5.07 -26.22
N LYS A 428 -16.24 4.58 -26.44
CA LYS A 428 -17.09 5.03 -27.55
C LYS A 428 -17.52 6.47 -27.27
N GLU A 429 -17.01 7.44 -28.03
CA GLU A 429 -17.38 8.85 -27.86
C GLU A 429 -18.88 9.04 -28.12
N PRO A 430 -19.58 9.87 -27.32
CA PRO A 430 -20.98 10.18 -27.55
C PRO A 430 -21.16 10.92 -28.88
N VAL A 431 -22.25 10.64 -29.60
CA VAL A 431 -22.55 11.23 -30.90
C VAL A 431 -23.73 12.18 -30.77
N ILE A 432 -23.52 13.45 -31.11
CA ILE A 432 -24.53 14.50 -31.07
C ILE A 432 -24.97 14.84 -32.49
N LEU A 433 -26.29 14.87 -32.71
CA LEU A 433 -26.90 15.36 -33.95
C LEU A 433 -27.31 16.81 -33.80
N TYR A 434 -26.86 17.66 -34.70
CA TYR A 434 -27.37 19.02 -34.86
C TYR A 434 -28.28 19.08 -36.09
N VAL A 435 -29.51 19.55 -35.89
CA VAL A 435 -30.55 19.66 -36.90
C VAL A 435 -30.80 21.15 -37.20
N GLY A 436 -30.34 21.58 -38.37
CA GLY A 436 -30.38 22.98 -38.79
C GLY A 436 -29.33 23.29 -39.85
N GLU A 437 -29.31 24.53 -40.33
CA GLU A 437 -28.18 25.04 -41.10
C GLU A 437 -26.97 25.22 -40.18
N LYS A 438 -25.76 24.99 -40.69
CA LYS A 438 -24.54 25.23 -39.92
C LYS A 438 -24.39 26.73 -39.69
N ASP A 439 -24.67 27.15 -38.47
CA ASP A 439 -24.75 28.53 -38.02
C ASP A 439 -23.86 28.75 -36.79
N GLU A 440 -23.97 29.94 -36.18
CA GLU A 440 -23.21 30.28 -34.97
C GLU A 440 -23.44 29.31 -33.80
N HIS A 441 -24.59 28.64 -33.73
CA HIS A 441 -24.91 27.66 -32.68
C HIS A 441 -24.22 26.32 -32.94
N PHE A 442 -24.15 25.88 -34.20
CA PHE A 442 -23.36 24.72 -34.61
C PHE A 442 -21.87 24.94 -34.34
N ASP A 443 -21.34 26.11 -34.70
CA ASP A 443 -19.92 26.43 -34.50
C ASP A 443 -19.57 26.49 -33.00
N ALA A 444 -20.48 27.00 -32.15
CA ALA A 444 -20.33 26.95 -30.71
C ALA A 444 -20.26 25.50 -30.18
N LEU A 445 -21.17 24.62 -30.62
CA LEU A 445 -21.12 23.18 -30.31
C LEU A 445 -19.80 22.54 -30.74
N ALA A 446 -19.36 22.82 -31.97
CA ALA A 446 -18.09 22.29 -32.49
C ALA A 446 -16.89 22.75 -31.64
N SER A 447 -16.88 24.00 -31.18
CA SER A 447 -15.81 24.53 -30.32
C SER A 447 -15.72 23.85 -28.96
N TRP A 448 -16.82 23.27 -28.46
CA TRP A 448 -16.84 22.61 -27.16
C TRP A 448 -16.30 21.18 -27.19
N THR A 449 -16.05 20.61 -28.37
CA THR A 449 -15.49 19.25 -28.51
C THR A 449 -14.12 19.09 -27.84
N ASP A 450 -13.33 20.17 -27.76
CA ASP A 450 -12.04 20.20 -27.04
C ASP A 450 -12.20 20.05 -25.52
N SER A 451 -13.34 20.50 -24.98
CA SER A 451 -13.64 20.51 -23.55
C SER A 451 -14.53 19.36 -23.09
N ILE A 452 -15.43 18.91 -23.97
CA ILE A 452 -16.35 17.80 -23.75
C ILE A 452 -16.18 16.88 -24.97
N PRO A 453 -15.56 15.71 -24.83
CA PRO A 453 -15.32 14.83 -25.97
C PRO A 453 -16.65 14.25 -26.48
N PHE A 454 -17.04 14.63 -27.70
CA PHE A 454 -18.16 14.08 -28.46
C PHE A 454 -17.94 14.25 -29.96
N THR A 455 -18.57 13.37 -30.75
CA THR A 455 -18.65 13.52 -32.21
C THR A 455 -19.88 14.35 -32.57
N LEU A 456 -19.74 15.32 -33.47
CA LEU A 456 -20.83 16.21 -33.90
C LEU A 456 -21.19 15.98 -35.37
N GLU A 457 -22.45 15.66 -35.65
CA GLU A 457 -22.99 15.55 -37.01
C GLU A 457 -24.04 16.63 -37.26
N GLY A 458 -23.88 17.40 -38.34
CA GLY A 458 -24.84 18.46 -38.73
C GLY A 458 -25.65 18.06 -39.96
N VAL A 459 -26.99 18.11 -39.86
CA VAL A 459 -27.90 17.78 -40.96
C VAL A 459 -29.05 18.78 -41.06
N SER A 460 -29.60 18.94 -42.27
CA SER A 460 -30.86 19.68 -42.48
C SER A 460 -32.05 18.96 -41.85
N LEU A 461 -33.11 19.71 -41.49
CA LEU A 461 -34.34 19.15 -40.91
C LEU A 461 -34.96 18.01 -41.73
N HIS A 462 -35.09 18.18 -43.06
CA HIS A 462 -35.61 17.14 -43.94
C HIS A 462 -34.81 15.83 -43.85
N ARG A 463 -33.47 15.91 -43.92
CA ARG A 463 -32.59 14.75 -43.80
C ARG A 463 -32.67 14.08 -42.42
N ALA A 464 -32.91 14.83 -41.35
CA ALA A 464 -33.07 14.29 -40.01
C ALA A 464 -34.29 13.36 -39.88
N THR A 465 -35.35 13.57 -40.67
CA THR A 465 -36.54 12.69 -40.68
C THR A 465 -36.27 11.28 -41.21
N LEU A 466 -35.19 11.11 -41.98
CA LEU A 466 -34.81 9.85 -42.62
C LEU A 466 -33.77 9.06 -41.81
N LEU A 467 -33.27 9.62 -40.71
CA LEU A 467 -32.26 9.00 -39.87
C LEU A 467 -32.88 8.12 -38.79
N ASP A 468 -32.13 7.09 -38.39
CA ASP A 468 -32.37 6.35 -37.16
C ASP A 468 -31.78 7.16 -35.99
N LEU A 469 -32.66 7.85 -35.25
CA LEU A 469 -32.24 8.78 -34.21
C LEU A 469 -31.65 8.05 -32.99
N THR A 470 -31.88 6.74 -32.84
CA THR A 470 -31.35 5.94 -31.72
C THR A 470 -29.82 5.83 -31.71
N ARG A 471 -29.16 6.19 -32.82
CA ARG A 471 -27.70 6.23 -32.97
C ARG A 471 -27.06 7.43 -32.26
N TYR A 472 -27.85 8.44 -31.96
CA TYR A 472 -27.38 9.69 -31.38
C TYR A 472 -27.70 9.73 -29.89
N ASP A 473 -26.74 10.19 -29.10
CA ASP A 473 -26.90 10.43 -27.67
C ASP A 473 -27.81 11.65 -27.43
N ALA A 474 -27.60 12.74 -28.16
CA ALA A 474 -28.42 13.93 -28.03
C ALA A 474 -28.73 14.54 -29.39
N VAL A 475 -29.91 15.14 -29.51
CA VAL A 475 -30.33 15.86 -30.71
C VAL A 475 -30.60 17.33 -30.39
N PHE A 476 -29.81 18.21 -30.99
CA PHE A 476 -29.99 19.65 -30.90
C PHE A 476 -30.69 20.14 -32.15
N VAL A 477 -31.73 20.95 -31.98
CA VAL A 477 -32.51 21.48 -33.10
C VAL A 477 -32.55 23.00 -32.98
N ASN A 478 -32.13 23.69 -34.04
CA ASN A 478 -32.35 25.13 -34.13
C ASN A 478 -33.74 25.44 -34.69
N SER A 479 -34.53 26.21 -33.94
CA SER A 479 -35.89 26.58 -34.28
C SER A 479 -36.06 27.81 -35.17
N GLY A 480 -34.97 28.53 -35.50
CA GLY A 480 -35.01 29.80 -36.23
C GLY A 480 -35.74 29.76 -37.58
N ASN A 481 -35.63 28.65 -38.32
CA ASN A 481 -36.22 28.48 -39.64
C ASN A 481 -37.42 27.52 -39.69
N ILE A 482 -37.87 27.00 -38.55
CA ILE A 482 -38.92 25.96 -38.49
C ILE A 482 -40.26 26.45 -39.06
N GLN A 483 -40.58 27.75 -38.94
CA GLN A 483 -41.82 28.33 -39.48
C GLN A 483 -41.99 28.13 -40.99
N TYR A 484 -40.89 27.96 -41.74
CA TYR A 484 -40.91 27.75 -43.19
C TYR A 484 -40.84 26.27 -43.59
N GLN A 485 -40.71 25.35 -42.63
CA GLN A 485 -40.52 23.90 -42.84
C GLN A 485 -41.46 23.06 -41.94
N MET A 486 -42.71 23.50 -41.78
CA MET A 486 -43.65 22.94 -40.82
C MET A 486 -43.98 21.45 -41.05
N THR A 487 -43.97 21.00 -42.32
CA THR A 487 -44.22 19.58 -42.66
C THR A 487 -43.08 18.68 -42.18
N ASP A 488 -41.84 19.02 -42.52
CA ASP A 488 -40.65 18.29 -42.07
C ASP A 488 -40.52 18.32 -40.53
N TRP A 489 -40.94 19.43 -39.91
CA TRP A 489 -40.97 19.55 -38.46
C TRP A 489 -41.90 18.54 -37.80
N ILE A 490 -43.13 18.39 -38.31
CA ILE A 490 -44.10 17.43 -37.78
C ILE A 490 -43.57 16.00 -37.93
N ASP A 491 -42.97 15.66 -39.07
CA ASP A 491 -42.44 14.32 -39.29
C ASP A 491 -41.21 14.03 -38.42
N PHE A 492 -40.32 15.00 -38.25
CA PHE A 492 -39.20 14.91 -37.32
C PHE A 492 -39.67 14.71 -35.87
N THR A 493 -40.67 15.48 -35.43
CA THR A 493 -41.20 15.36 -34.06
C THR A 493 -41.74 13.96 -33.76
N ARG A 494 -42.44 13.34 -34.71
CA ARG A 494 -42.92 11.95 -34.60
C ARG A 494 -41.77 10.95 -34.52
N CYS A 495 -40.72 11.11 -35.34
CA CYS A 495 -39.55 10.24 -35.29
C CYS A 495 -38.83 10.35 -33.95
N ALA A 496 -38.60 11.58 -33.47
CA ALA A 496 -37.94 11.82 -32.19
C ALA A 496 -38.75 11.31 -30.98
N GLU A 497 -40.10 11.35 -31.04
CA GLU A 497 -40.96 10.75 -30.02
C GLU A 497 -40.92 9.22 -30.03
N ARG A 498 -40.95 8.61 -31.22
CA ARG A 498 -40.84 7.14 -31.38
C ARG A 498 -39.51 6.64 -30.81
N ASP A 499 -38.42 7.35 -31.10
CA ASP A 499 -37.06 6.91 -30.77
C ASP A 499 -36.62 7.32 -29.36
N GLN A 500 -37.44 8.08 -28.63
CA GLN A 500 -37.22 8.51 -27.23
C GLN A 500 -35.85 9.18 -26.97
N VAL A 501 -35.33 9.92 -27.95
CA VAL A 501 -34.00 10.55 -27.85
C VAL A 501 -34.07 11.85 -27.04
N LEU A 502 -33.08 12.08 -26.18
CA LEU A 502 -32.94 13.35 -25.46
C LEU A 502 -32.64 14.48 -26.44
N LYS A 503 -33.35 15.59 -26.26
CA LYS A 503 -33.43 16.64 -27.27
C LYS A 503 -33.40 18.03 -26.65
N CYS A 504 -32.71 18.94 -27.33
CA CYS A 504 -32.61 20.34 -26.97
C CYS A 504 -33.06 21.22 -28.14
N LEU A 505 -34.06 22.07 -27.89
CA LEU A 505 -34.51 23.09 -28.82
C LEU A 505 -33.76 24.39 -28.54
N ILE A 506 -33.03 24.90 -29.52
CA ILE A 506 -32.38 26.21 -29.50
C ILE A 506 -33.31 27.18 -30.21
N SER A 507 -33.85 28.18 -29.51
CA SER A 507 -34.93 29.02 -30.02
C SER A 507 -34.65 30.51 -29.89
N PRO A 508 -35.09 31.36 -30.83
CA PRO A 508 -34.95 32.81 -30.71
C PRO A 508 -35.86 33.42 -29.62
N ASP A 509 -36.91 32.74 -29.15
CA ASP A 509 -37.84 33.24 -28.12
C ASP A 509 -38.13 32.17 -27.05
N GLU A 510 -38.03 32.55 -25.76
CA GLU A 510 -38.34 31.66 -24.62
C GLU A 510 -39.81 31.21 -24.59
N ASN A 511 -40.72 31.97 -25.20
CA ASN A 511 -42.15 31.66 -25.25
C ASN A 511 -42.53 30.59 -26.28
N GLN A 512 -41.58 30.08 -27.07
CA GLN A 512 -41.81 29.00 -28.04
C GLN A 512 -41.85 27.59 -27.41
N ARG A 513 -42.16 27.46 -26.12
CA ARG A 513 -42.37 26.16 -25.46
C ARG A 513 -43.46 25.30 -26.14
N ASN A 514 -44.41 25.92 -26.86
CA ASN A 514 -45.44 25.20 -27.62
C ASN A 514 -44.90 24.52 -28.89
N LEU A 515 -43.71 24.91 -29.36
CA LEU A 515 -42.97 24.18 -30.40
C LEU A 515 -42.18 23.01 -29.80
N ALA A 516 -42.10 22.87 -28.47
CA ALA A 516 -41.39 21.75 -27.86
C ALA A 516 -41.99 20.41 -28.31
N ILE A 517 -41.10 19.52 -28.70
CA ILE A 517 -41.40 18.21 -29.27
C ILE A 517 -41.98 17.30 -28.19
N GLY A 518 -43.30 17.29 -28.05
CA GLY A 518 -44.04 16.34 -27.23
C GLY A 518 -44.39 16.81 -25.83
N LYS A 519 -45.54 16.36 -25.33
CA LYS A 519 -46.14 16.75 -24.03
C LYS A 519 -45.36 16.27 -22.78
N LYS A 520 -44.19 15.64 -22.91
CA LYS A 520 -43.43 15.06 -21.80
C LYS A 520 -42.21 15.91 -21.43
N LYS A 521 -41.86 15.89 -20.14
CA LYS A 521 -40.76 16.58 -19.42
C LYS A 521 -39.33 16.43 -20.01
N GLU A 522 -39.14 15.80 -21.17
CA GLU A 522 -37.86 15.28 -21.66
C GLU A 522 -37.22 16.16 -22.76
N SER A 523 -37.63 17.43 -22.86
CA SER A 523 -37.13 18.37 -23.86
C SER A 523 -36.52 19.60 -23.17
N TYR A 524 -35.24 19.86 -23.41
CA TYR A 524 -34.61 21.11 -22.99
C TYR A 524 -34.93 22.20 -24.02
N VAL A 525 -35.25 23.41 -23.56
CA VAL A 525 -35.44 24.57 -24.44
C VAL A 525 -34.51 25.67 -23.95
N ILE A 526 -33.67 26.19 -24.84
CA ILE A 526 -32.71 27.24 -24.54
C ILE A 526 -32.85 28.37 -25.57
N SER A 527 -32.87 29.60 -25.09
CA SER A 527 -32.95 30.77 -25.95
C SER A 527 -31.57 31.09 -26.56
N TYR A 528 -31.52 31.78 -27.70
CA TYR A 528 -30.24 32.20 -28.31
C TYR A 528 -29.31 32.95 -27.33
N PRO A 529 -29.79 33.91 -26.51
CA PRO A 529 -28.93 34.60 -25.53
C PRO A 529 -28.40 33.68 -24.43
N GLU A 530 -29.18 32.67 -24.02
CA GLU A 530 -28.77 31.70 -23.00
C GLU A 530 -27.84 30.63 -23.57
N TRP A 531 -27.92 30.33 -24.88
CA TRP A 531 -27.07 29.34 -25.54
C TRP A 531 -25.58 29.64 -25.36
N GLN A 532 -25.18 30.90 -25.55
CA GLN A 532 -23.78 31.29 -25.35
C GLN A 532 -23.33 31.24 -23.88
N LYS A 533 -24.25 31.40 -22.92
CA LYS A 533 -23.93 31.40 -21.49
C LYS A 533 -23.97 30.03 -20.85
N ARG A 534 -24.89 29.16 -21.29
CA ARG A 534 -25.25 27.90 -20.63
C ARG A 534 -25.33 26.71 -21.57
N GLY A 535 -25.11 26.88 -22.88
CA GLY A 535 -25.20 25.78 -23.84
C GLY A 535 -24.25 24.63 -23.51
N GLN A 536 -23.01 24.93 -23.11
CA GLN A 536 -22.04 23.92 -22.68
C GLN A 536 -22.53 23.12 -21.44
N TYR A 537 -23.21 23.78 -20.51
CA TYR A 537 -23.84 23.12 -19.35
C TYR A 537 -25.03 22.25 -19.76
N VAL A 538 -25.84 22.69 -20.72
CA VAL A 538 -26.96 21.88 -21.23
C VAL A 538 -26.47 20.63 -21.95
N VAL A 539 -25.41 20.74 -22.75
CA VAL A 539 -24.75 19.59 -23.39
C VAL A 539 -24.27 18.58 -22.34
N SER A 540 -23.57 19.03 -21.30
CA SER A 540 -23.07 18.12 -20.26
C SER A 540 -24.20 17.43 -19.48
N GLN A 541 -25.28 18.16 -19.16
CA GLN A 541 -26.46 17.59 -18.51
C GLN A 541 -27.15 16.53 -19.36
N LEU A 542 -27.36 16.80 -20.65
CA LEU A 542 -28.02 15.86 -21.57
C LEU A 542 -27.22 14.58 -21.77
N LEU A 543 -25.89 14.69 -21.93
CA LEU A 543 -25.02 13.52 -22.06
C LEU A 543 -25.00 12.69 -20.77
N GLU A 544 -25.03 13.32 -19.60
CA GLU A 544 -25.07 12.61 -18.32
C GLU A 544 -26.43 11.94 -18.10
N GLU A 545 -27.54 12.59 -18.44
CA GLU A 545 -28.88 11.99 -18.37
C GLU A 545 -29.00 10.78 -19.31
N GLN A 546 -28.42 10.85 -20.52
CA GLN A 546 -28.37 9.69 -21.42
C GLN A 546 -27.57 8.52 -20.85
N LYS A 547 -26.40 8.79 -20.25
CA LYS A 547 -25.62 7.76 -19.58
C LYS A 547 -26.45 7.10 -18.48
N HIS A 548 -27.12 7.89 -17.65
CA HIS A 548 -28.05 7.36 -16.65
C HIS A 548 -29.15 6.49 -17.25
N ARG A 549 -29.79 6.91 -18.36
CA ARG A 549 -30.82 6.11 -19.05
C ARG A 549 -30.30 4.79 -19.59
N ARG A 550 -29.11 4.78 -20.18
CA ARG A 550 -28.46 3.56 -20.67
C ARG A 550 -28.17 2.60 -19.52
N ARG A 551 -27.60 3.11 -18.43
CA ARG A 551 -27.32 2.33 -17.21
C ARG A 551 -28.58 1.76 -16.57
N ASN A 552 -29.72 2.47 -16.61
CA ASN A 552 -30.97 2.02 -15.98
C ASN A 552 -31.60 0.80 -16.66
N LYS A 553 -31.22 0.53 -17.90
CA LYS A 553 -31.60 -0.68 -18.62
C LYS A 553 -30.68 -1.87 -18.34
N LYS A 554 -29.60 -1.68 -17.56
CA LYS A 554 -28.59 -2.69 -17.28
C LYS A 554 -28.77 -3.27 -15.87
N ASN A 555 -28.81 -4.60 -15.81
CA ASN A 555 -28.93 -5.38 -14.57
C ASN A 555 -27.56 -5.89 -14.13
N ILE A 556 -27.11 -5.49 -12.94
CA ILE A 556 -25.86 -5.93 -12.33
C ILE A 556 -26.17 -6.89 -11.19
N LEU A 557 -25.52 -8.07 -11.20
CA LEU A 557 -25.45 -8.95 -10.04
C LEU A 557 -24.20 -8.62 -9.22
N LEU A 558 -24.36 -8.19 -7.98
CA LEU A 558 -23.28 -7.98 -7.02
C LEU A 558 -23.19 -9.19 -6.07
N VAL A 559 -22.04 -9.85 -6.05
CA VAL A 559 -21.78 -11.00 -5.15
C VAL A 559 -20.72 -10.59 -4.12
N GLU A 560 -21.14 -10.35 -2.88
CA GLU A 560 -20.33 -9.78 -1.81
C GLU A 560 -20.86 -10.25 -0.44
N ASP A 561 -20.01 -10.92 0.34
CA ASP A 561 -20.39 -11.48 1.65
C ASP A 561 -20.39 -10.41 2.75
N ASN A 562 -19.57 -9.37 2.63
CA ASN A 562 -19.52 -8.28 3.57
C ASN A 562 -20.73 -7.35 3.40
N VAL A 563 -21.66 -7.40 4.37
CA VAL A 563 -22.89 -6.60 4.39
C VAL A 563 -22.63 -5.10 4.24
N SER A 564 -21.55 -4.57 4.84
CA SER A 564 -21.23 -3.15 4.77
C SER A 564 -20.71 -2.74 3.38
N VAL A 565 -19.80 -3.54 2.80
CA VAL A 565 -19.25 -3.29 1.47
C VAL A 565 -20.34 -3.42 0.39
N SER A 566 -21.16 -4.46 0.49
CA SER A 566 -22.28 -4.69 -0.44
C SER A 566 -23.29 -3.56 -0.39
N SER A 567 -23.69 -3.10 0.80
CA SER A 567 -24.64 -1.99 0.97
C SER A 567 -24.12 -0.69 0.35
N ILE A 568 -22.85 -0.34 0.58
CA ILE A 568 -22.25 0.89 0.02
C ILE A 568 -22.13 0.78 -1.50
N THR A 569 -21.64 -0.36 -2.00
CA THR A 569 -21.47 -0.61 -3.44
C THR A 569 -22.83 -0.56 -4.15
N GLU A 570 -23.86 -1.19 -3.58
CA GLU A 570 -25.23 -1.14 -4.11
C GLU A 570 -25.76 0.29 -4.19
N ILE A 571 -25.56 1.12 -3.15
CA ILE A 571 -25.96 2.53 -3.18
C ILE A 571 -25.25 3.28 -4.31
N ILE A 572 -23.93 3.08 -4.48
CA ILE A 572 -23.14 3.73 -5.54
C ILE A 572 -23.69 3.36 -6.91
N LEU A 573 -23.93 2.06 -7.14
CA LEU A 573 -24.41 1.54 -8.42
C LEU A 573 -25.84 2.00 -8.74
N ARG A 574 -26.76 1.96 -7.77
CA ARG A 574 -28.13 2.46 -7.94
C ARG A 574 -28.16 3.96 -8.19
N GLN A 575 -27.34 4.73 -7.46
CA GLN A 575 -27.19 6.17 -7.72
C GLN A 575 -26.58 6.47 -9.09
N ALA A 576 -25.71 5.60 -9.61
CA ALA A 576 -25.19 5.70 -10.98
C ALA A 576 -26.24 5.32 -12.03
N GLY A 577 -27.41 4.84 -11.60
CA GLY A 577 -28.54 4.49 -12.44
C GLY A 577 -28.59 3.03 -12.83
N PHE A 578 -27.87 2.10 -12.20
CA PHE A 578 -27.97 0.67 -12.51
C PHE A 578 -29.07 -0.02 -11.69
N SER A 579 -29.67 -1.08 -12.27
CA SER A 579 -30.49 -2.02 -11.52
C SER A 579 -29.59 -3.08 -10.89
N VAL A 580 -29.53 -3.12 -9.57
CA VAL A 580 -28.59 -3.99 -8.83
C VAL A 580 -29.36 -5.07 -8.08
N HIS A 581 -28.87 -6.31 -8.14
CA HIS A 581 -29.27 -7.39 -7.26
C HIS A 581 -28.06 -7.86 -6.45
N THR A 582 -28.19 -7.90 -5.13
CA THR A 582 -27.07 -8.19 -4.22
C THR A 582 -27.25 -9.56 -3.59
N ILE A 583 -26.19 -10.36 -3.62
CA ILE A 583 -26.15 -11.72 -3.08
C ILE A 583 -24.88 -11.90 -2.24
N GLN A 584 -24.94 -12.72 -1.18
CA GLN A 584 -23.86 -12.87 -0.20
C GLN A 584 -23.03 -14.16 -0.35
N ASP A 585 -23.49 -15.12 -1.14
CA ASP A 585 -22.77 -16.39 -1.33
C ASP A 585 -22.93 -16.95 -2.74
N ALA A 586 -22.02 -17.87 -3.08
CA ALA A 586 -21.95 -18.47 -4.41
C ALA A 586 -23.16 -19.33 -4.77
N ASN A 587 -23.78 -20.01 -3.81
CA ASN A 587 -24.91 -20.90 -4.08
C ASN A 587 -26.15 -20.11 -4.46
N GLN A 588 -26.40 -19.00 -3.75
CA GLN A 588 -27.44 -18.05 -4.11
C GLN A 588 -27.19 -17.44 -5.49
N ALA A 589 -25.93 -17.12 -5.82
CA ALA A 589 -25.58 -16.57 -7.14
C ALA A 589 -25.89 -17.57 -8.25
N LEU A 590 -25.50 -18.83 -8.11
CA LEU A 590 -25.83 -19.89 -9.06
C LEU A 590 -27.34 -20.12 -9.19
N HIS A 591 -28.08 -20.11 -8.08
CA HIS A 591 -29.54 -20.26 -8.09
C HIS A 591 -30.25 -19.08 -8.77
N TYR A 592 -29.78 -17.86 -8.54
CA TYR A 592 -30.32 -16.66 -9.19
C TYR A 592 -30.07 -16.67 -10.70
N LEU A 593 -28.84 -16.98 -11.11
CA LEU A 593 -28.43 -17.02 -12.51
C LEU A 593 -29.07 -18.18 -13.29
N ASN A 594 -29.59 -19.22 -12.64
CA ASN A 594 -30.40 -20.22 -13.33
C ASN A 594 -31.75 -19.67 -13.85
N ASN A 595 -32.27 -18.60 -13.24
CA ASN A 595 -33.63 -18.13 -13.47
C ASN A 595 -33.71 -16.69 -14.02
N GLN A 596 -32.65 -15.90 -13.90
CA GLN A 596 -32.67 -14.45 -14.17
C GLN A 596 -31.46 -14.01 -15.01
N SER A 597 -31.70 -13.35 -16.15
CA SER A 597 -30.62 -12.77 -16.98
C SER A 597 -30.05 -11.50 -16.35
N VAL A 598 -28.72 -11.35 -16.43
CA VAL A 598 -28.00 -10.13 -16.01
C VAL A 598 -27.07 -9.69 -17.12
N ASP A 599 -26.79 -8.38 -17.19
CA ASP A 599 -25.85 -7.82 -18.16
C ASP A 599 -24.40 -7.95 -17.67
N LEU A 600 -24.19 -7.95 -16.34
CA LEU A 600 -22.85 -7.97 -15.74
C LEU A 600 -22.88 -8.59 -14.33
N ILE A 601 -21.82 -9.30 -13.98
CA ILE A 601 -21.58 -9.84 -12.63
C ILE A 601 -20.36 -9.13 -12.02
N MET A 602 -20.54 -8.51 -10.86
CA MET A 602 -19.47 -7.95 -10.05
C MET A 602 -19.25 -8.86 -8.82
N LEU A 603 -18.08 -9.49 -8.75
CA LEU A 603 -17.84 -10.64 -7.87
C LEU A 603 -16.66 -10.39 -6.92
N ASP A 604 -16.89 -10.52 -5.60
CA ASP A 604 -15.77 -10.68 -4.68
C ASP A 604 -15.09 -12.05 -4.88
N MET A 605 -13.77 -12.03 -4.92
CA MET A 605 -12.95 -13.23 -5.06
C MET A 605 -12.90 -14.04 -3.76
N ASN A 606 -13.12 -13.39 -2.61
CA ASN A 606 -13.09 -13.99 -1.28
C ASN A 606 -14.50 -14.15 -0.71
N ILE A 607 -15.30 -15.00 -1.33
CA ILE A 607 -16.63 -15.37 -0.82
C ILE A 607 -16.58 -16.70 -0.04
N PRO A 608 -17.41 -16.88 0.99
CA PRO A 608 -17.44 -18.10 1.78
C PRO A 608 -17.99 -19.29 0.98
N GLY A 609 -17.47 -20.49 1.27
CA GLY A 609 -17.91 -21.75 0.66
C GLY A 609 -17.04 -22.20 -0.51
N ILE A 610 -17.14 -21.52 -1.66
CA ILE A 610 -16.27 -21.75 -2.83
C ILE A 610 -15.54 -20.45 -3.18
N THR A 611 -14.34 -20.56 -3.73
CA THR A 611 -13.57 -19.36 -4.13
C THR A 611 -14.22 -18.66 -5.33
N GLY A 612 -14.00 -17.34 -5.49
CA GLY A 612 -14.51 -16.62 -6.66
C GLY A 612 -13.99 -17.20 -7.98
N VAL A 613 -12.75 -17.72 -8.00
CA VAL A 613 -12.17 -18.41 -9.17
C VAL A 613 -12.98 -19.67 -9.52
N GLU A 614 -13.38 -20.47 -8.53
CA GLU A 614 -14.21 -21.66 -8.74
C GLU A 614 -15.61 -21.29 -9.21
N LEU A 615 -16.20 -20.21 -8.67
CA LEU A 615 -17.48 -19.72 -9.15
C LEU A 615 -17.40 -19.29 -10.62
N ILE A 616 -16.38 -18.53 -11.01
CA ILE A 616 -16.17 -18.12 -12.41
C ILE A 616 -16.07 -19.35 -13.32
N ARG A 617 -15.25 -20.35 -12.96
CA ARG A 617 -15.14 -21.60 -13.74
C ARG A 617 -16.49 -22.30 -13.85
N THR A 618 -17.26 -22.34 -12.76
CA THR A 618 -18.58 -22.96 -12.74
C THR A 618 -19.53 -22.23 -13.67
N LEU A 619 -19.56 -20.89 -13.65
CA LEU A 619 -20.39 -20.08 -14.54
C LEU A 619 -20.02 -20.28 -16.01
N ARG A 620 -18.73 -20.26 -16.36
CA ARG A 620 -18.25 -20.43 -17.74
C ARG A 620 -18.48 -21.84 -18.30
N ASN A 621 -18.40 -22.88 -17.46
CA ASN A 621 -18.52 -24.27 -17.90
C ASN A 621 -19.94 -24.83 -17.84
N THR A 622 -20.76 -24.37 -16.89
CA THR A 622 -22.05 -25.02 -16.56
C THR A 622 -23.24 -24.29 -17.15
N LEU A 623 -23.14 -22.97 -17.36
CA LEU A 623 -24.26 -22.15 -17.81
C LEU A 623 -23.98 -21.57 -19.20
N ALA A 624 -24.39 -22.29 -20.24
CA ALA A 624 -24.17 -21.89 -21.64
C ALA A 624 -24.69 -20.48 -21.97
N HIS A 625 -25.77 -20.03 -21.33
CA HIS A 625 -26.34 -18.69 -21.50
C HIS A 625 -25.52 -17.56 -20.84
N TYR A 626 -24.60 -17.87 -19.92
CA TYR A 626 -23.75 -16.89 -19.23
C TYR A 626 -22.29 -16.95 -19.67
N LYS A 627 -21.99 -17.74 -20.70
CA LYS A 627 -20.64 -17.86 -21.26
C LYS A 627 -20.09 -16.51 -21.71
N ASP A 628 -20.95 -15.62 -22.19
CA ASP A 628 -20.58 -14.30 -22.74
C ASP A 628 -20.93 -13.13 -21.80
N VAL A 629 -21.50 -13.39 -20.61
CA VAL A 629 -21.81 -12.33 -19.63
C VAL A 629 -20.51 -11.83 -19.02
N VAL A 630 -20.37 -10.50 -18.90
CA VAL A 630 -19.15 -9.90 -18.35
C VAL A 630 -19.06 -10.20 -16.84
N ILE A 631 -17.91 -10.73 -16.40
CA ILE A 631 -17.60 -10.99 -14.99
C ILE A 631 -16.42 -10.12 -14.58
N LEU A 632 -16.69 -9.18 -13.68
CA LEU A 632 -15.72 -8.25 -13.11
C LEU A 632 -15.37 -8.66 -11.68
N GLY A 633 -14.09 -8.92 -11.42
CA GLY A 633 -13.62 -9.17 -10.05
C GLY A 633 -13.57 -7.89 -9.22
N TYR A 634 -14.04 -7.93 -7.98
CA TYR A 634 -13.95 -6.84 -7.02
C TYR A 634 -13.36 -7.32 -5.69
N THR A 635 -12.05 -7.22 -5.52
CA THR A 635 -11.31 -7.93 -4.46
C THR A 635 -10.36 -7.03 -3.67
N GLY A 636 -10.12 -7.32 -2.40
CA GLY A 636 -9.05 -6.70 -1.61
C GLY A 636 -7.66 -7.29 -1.85
N GLU A 637 -7.58 -8.39 -2.59
CA GLU A 637 -6.34 -9.14 -2.86
C GLU A 637 -5.66 -8.60 -4.14
N SER A 638 -4.36 -8.30 -4.06
CA SER A 638 -3.57 -7.78 -5.19
C SER A 638 -2.46 -8.73 -5.65
N SER A 639 -2.48 -9.98 -5.19
CA SER A 639 -1.47 -10.97 -5.59
C SER A 639 -1.62 -11.37 -7.05
N THR A 640 -0.51 -11.26 -7.79
CA THR A 640 -0.43 -11.59 -9.22
C THR A 640 -0.92 -13.01 -9.54
N ASP A 641 -0.71 -13.96 -8.63
CA ASP A 641 -1.05 -15.36 -8.84
C ASP A 641 -2.58 -15.57 -8.86
N ILE A 642 -3.31 -14.93 -7.95
CA ILE A 642 -4.78 -15.01 -7.89
C ILE A 642 -5.40 -14.29 -9.08
N ILE A 643 -4.83 -13.15 -9.47
CA ILE A 643 -5.27 -12.39 -10.65
C ILE A 643 -5.14 -13.24 -11.91
N GLN A 644 -3.97 -13.88 -12.12
CA GLN A 644 -3.76 -14.77 -13.26
C GLN A 644 -4.71 -15.97 -13.24
N GLN A 645 -4.95 -16.57 -12.08
CA GLN A 645 -5.89 -17.67 -11.94
C GLN A 645 -7.32 -17.24 -12.30
N ALA A 646 -7.75 -16.05 -11.87
CA ALA A 646 -9.07 -15.51 -12.17
C ALA A 646 -9.27 -15.22 -13.67
N TYR A 647 -8.28 -14.60 -14.33
CA TYR A 647 -8.31 -14.42 -15.79
C TYR A 647 -8.34 -15.76 -16.52
N SER A 648 -7.53 -16.73 -16.09
CA SER A 648 -7.52 -18.08 -16.70
C SER A 648 -8.85 -18.83 -16.51
N ALA A 649 -9.61 -18.49 -15.47
CA ALA A 649 -10.94 -19.04 -15.22
C ALA A 649 -12.02 -18.41 -16.10
N GLY A 650 -11.73 -17.28 -16.76
CA GLY A 650 -12.65 -16.57 -17.65
C GLY A 650 -13.23 -15.28 -17.07
N MET A 651 -12.53 -14.63 -16.13
CA MET A 651 -12.83 -13.25 -15.69
C MET A 651 -12.44 -12.25 -16.78
N ASP A 652 -13.22 -11.19 -16.94
CA ASP A 652 -13.05 -10.20 -18.03
C ASP A 652 -12.18 -9.00 -17.62
N ASP A 653 -12.35 -8.50 -16.40
CA ASP A 653 -11.56 -7.40 -15.82
C ASP A 653 -11.61 -7.46 -14.29
N MET A 654 -10.81 -6.63 -13.61
CA MET A 654 -10.74 -6.63 -12.14
C MET A 654 -10.50 -5.24 -11.55
N LEU A 655 -11.14 -4.98 -10.40
CA LEU A 655 -10.97 -3.80 -9.59
C LEU A 655 -10.57 -4.15 -8.15
N VAL A 656 -9.53 -3.49 -7.65
CA VAL A 656 -9.02 -3.70 -6.29
C VAL A 656 -9.74 -2.79 -5.30
N LYS A 657 -10.18 -3.35 -4.17
CA LYS A 657 -10.78 -2.64 -3.03
C LYS A 657 -9.68 -1.94 -2.18
N PRO A 658 -9.97 -0.78 -1.59
CA PRO A 658 -11.17 0.04 -1.77
C PRO A 658 -11.11 0.80 -3.11
N ALA A 659 -12.23 0.82 -3.83
CA ALA A 659 -12.37 1.61 -5.06
C ALA A 659 -13.41 2.72 -4.86
N ASN A 660 -13.11 3.91 -5.39
CA ASN A 660 -14.04 5.03 -5.30
C ASN A 660 -15.13 4.94 -6.40
N LYS A 661 -16.18 5.75 -6.26
CA LYS A 661 -17.30 5.82 -7.21
C LYS A 661 -16.85 6.00 -8.67
N LYS A 662 -15.86 6.88 -8.91
CA LYS A 662 -15.36 7.15 -10.28
C LYS A 662 -14.73 5.92 -10.90
N GLN A 663 -13.91 5.19 -10.14
CA GLN A 663 -13.25 3.97 -10.61
C GLN A 663 -14.26 2.85 -10.92
N ILE A 664 -15.24 2.64 -10.03
CA ILE A 664 -16.29 1.63 -10.23
C ILE A 664 -17.09 1.94 -11.49
N ILE A 665 -17.56 3.19 -11.65
CA ILE A 665 -18.35 3.60 -12.80
C ILE A 665 -17.54 3.52 -14.10
N ALA A 666 -16.28 3.97 -14.09
CA ALA A 666 -15.44 3.93 -15.28
C ALA A 666 -15.15 2.49 -15.75
N MET A 667 -15.02 1.54 -14.82
CA MET A 667 -14.89 0.13 -15.16
C MET A 667 -16.19 -0.40 -15.79
N LEU A 668 -17.36 -0.07 -15.22
CA LEU A 668 -18.64 -0.54 -15.73
C LEU A 668 -18.96 0.01 -17.12
N ASP A 669 -18.74 1.31 -17.34
CA ASP A 669 -18.96 1.97 -18.64
C ASP A 669 -18.04 1.42 -19.77
N ARG A 670 -16.93 0.75 -19.42
CA ARG A 670 -16.07 0.08 -20.40
C ARG A 670 -16.73 -1.17 -20.99
N TRP A 671 -17.57 -1.83 -20.21
CA TRP A 671 -18.12 -3.16 -20.53
C TRP A 671 -19.62 -3.17 -20.83
N LEU A 672 -20.36 -2.11 -20.47
CA LEU A 672 -21.80 -1.95 -20.66
C LEU A 672 -22.14 -0.80 -21.63
#